data_AF-A0A558GBV4-F1
#
_entry.id   AF-A0A558GBV4-F1
#
_cell.length_a   1.000
_cell.length_b   1.000
_cell.length_c   1.000
_cell.angle_alpha   90.00
_cell.angle_beta   90.00
_cell.angle_gamma   90.00
#
_symmetry.space_group_name_H-M   'P 1'
#
loop_
_entity.id
_entity.type
_entity.pdbx_description
1 polymer ?
#
loop_
_entity_poly.entity_id
_entity_poly.type
_entity_poly.pdbx_seq_one_letter_code
_entity_poly.pdbx_strand_id
1 'polypeptide(L)'
;MSKDNKPLAEAEDQTQEERLIARLNGLIQYQDDLLDRVRRNRFSPYCHIPDLFKLDPEATRPYSVPSTFISEQVGGNVSVTNASEGFLANEPLDLMLGSFLPGGYKRRWEFEIWTGNFEPSSRPGFADIEPGLRMRTSESLNQILVDTDEEQYTPYRHDPEAVEVYIPNQFIVWNPSVGENGKITHYYWDEVNKLVRNRNPDDVPDSALRKLSGDPTSQFLWFKHLLDQGAIRDNHPLEEQTNGLFHSATFSDDAVFLKTYYATLLTLYGDDRTFSEVIRYRHEDDDTTAFVGSREESQVVLFDLEKSFLEDLVNQILTEDTPLYHDLQFSLFYRLLWDRLFFQEDALSHAFSVTPFFEAFVAADYSLATTSSMPDSIFDASLETIQDLLPSLLPRPNTRLGLLDYDEAQLERYATLCDDHGPTLTAILEQCSDPDRIKTFAQHVLVHSLKHAVASWAAEYSAGGSEFEAWYDVNFQERDTDQIELGIYDSIQGGAGVSKEIFDDIQAIDNDTLLTGIGAQGCCHIGATEETLLTVLRDYSGEYLFDLVEMTASTGTHSSSDLRAAYDTLGADYRHIDFEDVQPLVRRRLASVAETQELARFYAVVADEYDAVRDRLKRTPRPVDVVFALEDRTFFDTRVRQTYERFANRRSQRRDISELAERVEEITKQCIHACPDCLKRHSCTHQYRYQEQMLDRRLLTRSIAALEENN
;
A
#
# COMPACT_ATOMS: atom_id res chain seq x y z
N MET A 1 9.75 -78.13 -6.27
CA MET A 1 10.93 -78.01 -5.40
C MET A 1 10.76 -76.73 -4.61
N SER A 2 10.55 -76.87 -3.29
CA SER A 2 10.58 -75.93 -2.13
C SER A 2 10.13 -74.47 -2.38
N LYS A 3 9.00 -73.93 -1.89
CA LYS A 3 8.48 -73.77 -0.51
C LYS A 3 9.56 -73.28 0.48
N ASP A 4 9.65 -71.96 0.62
CA ASP A 4 9.57 -71.24 1.90
C ASP A 4 9.49 -69.73 1.64
N ASN A 5 8.31 -69.15 1.83
CA ASN A 5 8.15 -67.73 2.16
C ASN A 5 6.93 -67.67 3.08
N LYS A 6 7.20 -67.69 4.39
CA LYS A 6 6.20 -67.43 5.42
C LYS A 6 5.67 -66.00 5.24
N PRO A 7 4.37 -65.75 5.37
CA PRO A 7 3.85 -64.41 5.60
C PRO A 7 4.37 -63.91 6.95
N LEU A 8 4.85 -62.66 6.99
CA LEU A 8 4.92 -61.91 8.24
C LEU A 8 3.51 -61.84 8.83
N ALA A 9 3.43 -62.11 10.12
CA ALA A 9 2.25 -62.47 10.87
C ALA A 9 1.13 -61.42 10.84
N GLU A 10 -0.07 -61.92 11.09
CA GLU A 10 -1.36 -61.26 11.24
C GLU A 10 -1.28 -60.00 12.14
N ALA A 11 -1.78 -58.88 11.62
CA ALA A 11 -1.96 -57.62 12.35
C ALA A 11 -3.27 -57.66 13.18
N GLU A 12 -3.36 -58.61 14.10
CA GLU A 12 -4.43 -58.70 15.10
C GLU A 12 -3.81 -58.78 16.50
N ASP A 13 -3.36 -57.63 16.99
CA ASP A 13 -3.32 -57.21 18.42
C ASP A 13 -2.31 -56.06 18.57
N GLN A 14 -2.66 -54.88 18.07
CA GLN A 14 -2.03 -53.64 18.52
C GLN A 14 -3.02 -52.92 19.41
N THR A 15 -2.59 -52.59 20.62
CA THR A 15 -3.35 -51.70 21.52
C THR A 15 -3.52 -50.33 20.87
N GLN A 16 -4.56 -49.60 21.26
CA GLN A 16 -4.80 -48.24 20.76
C GLN A 16 -3.57 -47.32 20.98
N GLU A 17 -2.85 -47.53 22.08
CA GLU A 17 -1.64 -46.80 22.42
C GLU A 17 -0.47 -47.10 21.47
N GLU A 18 -0.26 -48.37 21.11
CA GLU A 18 0.77 -48.78 20.13
C GLU A 18 0.50 -48.21 18.73
N ARG A 19 -0.78 -48.15 18.32
CA ARG A 19 -1.19 -47.53 17.05
C ARG A 19 -0.93 -46.03 17.05
N LEU A 20 -1.23 -45.34 18.15
CA LEU A 20 -0.97 -43.90 18.29
C LEU A 20 0.53 -43.61 18.27
N ILE A 21 1.35 -44.42 18.95
CA ILE A 21 2.81 -44.30 18.93
C ILE A 21 3.37 -44.52 17.52
N ALA A 22 2.87 -45.54 16.80
CA ALA A 22 3.30 -45.80 15.43
C ALA A 22 2.96 -44.65 14.47
N ARG A 23 1.77 -44.04 14.62
CA ARG A 23 1.37 -42.84 13.87
C ARG A 23 2.24 -41.62 14.21
N LEU A 24 2.49 -41.37 15.49
CA LEU A 24 3.39 -40.32 15.96
C LEU A 24 4.79 -40.47 15.38
N ASN A 25 5.35 -41.68 15.36
CA ASN A 25 6.65 -41.95 14.77
C ASN A 25 6.67 -41.71 13.25
N GLY A 26 5.58 -42.05 12.54
CA GLY A 26 5.43 -41.75 11.11
C GLY A 26 5.38 -40.24 10.84
N LEU A 27 4.70 -39.46 11.68
CA LEU A 27 4.66 -38.00 11.62
C LEU A 27 6.03 -37.36 11.89
N ILE A 28 6.74 -37.83 12.91
CA ILE A 28 8.10 -37.38 13.23
C ILE A 28 9.05 -37.66 12.06
N GLN A 29 8.99 -38.87 11.50
CA GLN A 29 9.80 -39.23 10.33
C GLN A 29 9.48 -38.35 9.11
N TYR A 30 8.19 -38.08 8.87
CA TYR A 30 7.77 -37.17 7.80
C TYR A 30 8.35 -35.76 8.00
N GLN A 31 8.25 -35.23 9.22
CA GLN A 31 8.76 -33.91 9.58
C GLN A 31 10.28 -33.83 9.42
N ASP A 32 11.01 -34.85 9.87
CA ASP A 32 12.47 -34.94 9.70
C ASP A 32 12.86 -34.95 8.21
N ASP A 33 12.18 -35.77 7.39
CA ASP A 33 12.39 -35.82 5.94
C ASP A 33 12.07 -34.48 5.26
N LEU A 34 11.03 -33.78 5.74
CA LEU A 34 10.63 -32.47 5.24
C LEU A 34 11.70 -31.42 5.58
N LEU A 35 12.15 -31.37 6.84
CA LEU A 35 13.21 -30.49 7.33
C LEU A 35 14.54 -30.72 6.59
N ASP A 36 14.88 -31.98 6.30
CA ASP A 36 16.06 -32.32 5.52
C ASP A 36 15.95 -31.85 4.06
N ARG A 37 14.75 -31.87 3.47
CA ARG A 37 14.50 -31.31 2.13
C ARG A 37 14.59 -29.78 2.13
N VAL A 38 14.09 -29.10 3.16
CA VAL A 38 14.22 -27.64 3.35
C VAL A 38 15.69 -27.23 3.44
N ARG A 39 16.48 -27.97 4.21
CA ARG A 39 17.93 -27.71 4.35
C ARG A 39 18.70 -27.87 3.04
N ARG A 40 18.18 -28.67 2.10
CA ARG A 40 18.87 -29.02 0.83
C ARG A 40 18.37 -28.23 -0.38
N ASN A 41 17.14 -27.68 -0.37
CA ASN A 41 16.53 -26.97 -1.50
C ASN A 41 15.94 -25.62 -1.07
N ARG A 42 16.08 -24.59 -1.93
CA ARG A 42 15.50 -23.24 -1.75
C ARG A 42 13.97 -23.14 -1.93
N PHE A 43 13.24 -24.26 -1.95
CA PHE A 43 11.79 -24.25 -2.12
C PHE A 43 11.10 -24.49 -0.79
N SER A 44 10.04 -23.72 -0.50
CA SER A 44 9.17 -23.97 0.65
C SER A 44 8.64 -25.40 0.60
N PRO A 45 8.73 -26.16 1.70
CA PRO A 45 8.30 -27.54 1.69
C PRO A 45 6.77 -27.58 1.59
N TYR A 46 6.25 -28.26 0.58
CA TYR A 46 4.81 -28.51 0.47
C TYR A 46 4.48 -29.86 1.10
N CYS A 47 3.46 -29.91 1.96
CA CYS A 47 2.96 -31.16 2.53
C CYS A 47 2.23 -31.96 1.44
N HIS A 48 2.92 -32.90 0.82
CA HIS A 48 2.28 -33.84 -0.09
C HIS A 48 1.56 -34.93 0.72
N ILE A 49 0.27 -34.73 0.97
CA ILE A 49 -0.61 -35.59 1.78
C ILE A 49 -0.50 -37.10 1.44
N PRO A 50 -0.38 -37.54 0.17
CA PRO A 50 -0.18 -38.95 -0.13
C PRO A 50 1.12 -39.55 0.42
N ASP A 51 2.15 -38.74 0.68
CA ASP A 51 3.39 -39.21 1.32
C ASP A 51 3.20 -39.35 2.83
N LEU A 52 2.38 -38.49 3.45
CA LEU A 52 1.96 -38.64 4.85
C LEU A 52 1.19 -39.95 5.06
N PHE A 53 0.21 -40.24 4.19
CA PHE A 53 -0.53 -41.50 4.24
C PHE A 53 0.29 -42.74 3.91
N LYS A 54 1.48 -42.62 3.31
CA LYS A 54 2.39 -43.78 3.15
C LYS A 54 3.10 -44.11 4.46
N LEU A 55 3.21 -43.15 5.37
CA LEU A 55 3.88 -43.29 6.66
C LEU A 55 2.90 -43.65 7.79
N ASP A 56 1.60 -43.43 7.60
CA ASP A 56 0.57 -43.92 8.52
C ASP A 56 0.33 -45.43 8.29
N PRO A 57 0.66 -46.30 9.27
CA PRO A 57 0.49 -47.75 9.15
C PRO A 57 -0.97 -48.20 9.02
N GLU A 58 -1.94 -47.34 9.35
CA GLU A 58 -3.37 -47.62 9.28
C GLU A 58 -4.04 -47.05 8.01
N ALA A 59 -3.31 -46.29 7.18
CA ALA A 59 -3.88 -45.68 5.99
C ALA A 59 -3.98 -46.67 4.83
N THR A 60 -5.21 -47.05 4.47
CA THR A 60 -5.50 -47.94 3.33
C THR A 60 -5.94 -47.14 2.09
N ARG A 61 -5.44 -47.50 0.90
CA ARG A 61 -5.89 -46.90 -0.37
C ARG A 61 -7.29 -47.40 -0.78
N PRO A 62 -8.14 -46.56 -1.40
CA PRO A 62 -7.89 -45.17 -1.79
C PRO A 62 -7.93 -44.22 -0.58
N TYR A 63 -6.96 -43.32 -0.50
CA TYR A 63 -6.93 -42.31 0.55
C TYR A 63 -8.08 -41.34 0.35
N SER A 64 -8.91 -41.19 1.36
CA SER A 64 -9.98 -40.19 1.41
C SER A 64 -9.46 -39.02 2.24
N VAL A 65 -9.26 -37.90 1.59
CA VAL A 65 -8.96 -36.64 2.26
C VAL A 65 -10.32 -35.95 2.46
N PRO A 66 -10.70 -35.58 3.69
CA PRO A 66 -11.89 -34.75 3.91
C PRO A 66 -11.80 -33.49 3.05
N SER A 67 -12.90 -33.06 2.43
CA SER A 67 -12.91 -31.82 1.63
C SER A 67 -12.45 -30.61 2.45
N THR A 68 -12.62 -30.65 3.77
CA THR A 68 -12.15 -29.66 4.74
C THR A 68 -10.62 -29.55 4.86
N PHE A 69 -9.85 -30.48 4.26
CA PHE A 69 -8.38 -30.42 4.27
C PHE A 69 -7.83 -29.58 3.11
N ILE A 70 -8.63 -29.35 2.06
CA ILE A 70 -8.29 -28.38 1.02
C ILE A 70 -8.73 -27.03 1.58
N SER A 71 -7.78 -26.17 1.93
CA SER A 71 -8.09 -24.82 2.36
C SER A 71 -8.85 -24.10 1.25
N GLU A 72 -10.06 -23.67 1.56
CA GLU A 72 -10.81 -22.75 0.71
C GLU A 72 -10.45 -21.33 1.13
N GLN A 73 -10.10 -20.47 0.19
CA GLN A 73 -9.93 -19.05 0.50
C GLN A 73 -11.26 -18.48 0.99
N VAL A 74 -11.19 -17.48 1.87
CA VAL A 74 -12.34 -16.69 2.25
C VAL A 74 -13.12 -16.20 1.02
N GLY A 75 -14.44 -16.22 1.10
CA GLY A 75 -15.31 -15.93 -0.04
C GLY A 75 -15.71 -17.17 -0.86
N GLY A 76 -15.01 -18.29 -0.65
CA GLY A 76 -15.26 -19.57 -1.28
C GLY A 76 -14.81 -19.64 -2.74
N ASN A 77 -15.25 -20.70 -3.41
CA ASN A 77 -14.91 -20.96 -4.81
C ASN A 77 -16.08 -20.66 -5.76
N VAL A 78 -15.74 -20.33 -6.99
CA VAL A 78 -16.69 -20.00 -8.07
C VAL A 78 -16.41 -20.86 -9.31
N SER A 79 -17.48 -21.31 -9.97
CA SER A 79 -17.34 -22.03 -11.23
C SER A 79 -16.95 -21.06 -12.34
N VAL A 80 -15.94 -21.42 -13.13
CA VAL A 80 -15.50 -20.62 -14.27
C VAL A 80 -15.79 -21.36 -15.57
N THR A 81 -16.53 -20.71 -16.45
CA THR A 81 -16.92 -21.26 -17.76
C THR A 81 -16.53 -20.36 -18.91
N ASN A 82 -16.17 -20.97 -20.04
CA ASN A 82 -16.02 -20.26 -21.29
C ASN A 82 -17.39 -19.81 -21.83
N ALA A 83 -17.49 -18.60 -22.36
CA ALA A 83 -18.68 -18.07 -23.04
C ALA A 83 -19.12 -18.93 -24.25
N SER A 84 -18.23 -19.73 -24.85
CA SER A 84 -18.59 -20.74 -25.87
C SER A 84 -19.16 -22.05 -25.31
N GLU A 85 -19.49 -22.08 -24.02
CA GLU A 85 -19.91 -23.26 -23.25
C GLU A 85 -18.77 -24.28 -23.05
N GLY A 86 -18.15 -24.23 -21.87
CA GLY A 86 -17.16 -25.21 -21.42
C GLY A 86 -16.70 -24.92 -20.01
N PHE A 87 -16.70 -25.93 -19.14
CA PHE A 87 -16.13 -25.81 -17.81
C PHE A 87 -14.61 -25.68 -17.92
N LEU A 88 -14.05 -24.63 -17.32
CA LEU A 88 -12.61 -24.39 -17.30
C LEU A 88 -12.02 -24.85 -15.97
N ALA A 89 -12.54 -24.32 -14.86
CA ALA A 89 -12.02 -24.58 -13.53
C ALA A 89 -13.04 -24.20 -12.44
N ASN A 90 -12.70 -24.58 -11.20
CA ASN A 90 -13.26 -24.01 -9.99
C ASN A 90 -12.13 -23.23 -9.32
N GLU A 91 -12.33 -21.94 -9.08
CA GLU A 91 -11.28 -21.00 -8.64
C GLU A 91 -11.78 -20.19 -7.44
N PRO A 92 -10.89 -19.68 -6.58
CA PRO A 92 -11.29 -18.76 -5.52
C PRO A 92 -12.04 -17.54 -6.06
N LEU A 93 -13.15 -17.18 -5.45
CA LEU A 93 -14.00 -16.07 -5.90
C LEU A 93 -13.23 -14.74 -5.91
N ASP A 94 -12.52 -14.45 -4.83
CA ASP A 94 -11.70 -13.23 -4.70
C ASP A 94 -10.64 -13.09 -5.79
N LEU A 95 -10.05 -14.22 -6.19
CA LEU A 95 -9.08 -14.25 -7.29
C LEU A 95 -9.75 -13.91 -8.63
N MET A 96 -11.00 -14.33 -8.83
CA MET A 96 -11.78 -14.03 -10.03
C MET A 96 -12.22 -12.57 -10.05
N LEU A 97 -12.73 -12.04 -8.93
CA LEU A 97 -13.11 -10.63 -8.78
C LEU A 97 -11.91 -9.71 -9.01
N GLY A 98 -10.76 -10.01 -8.41
CA GLY A 98 -9.52 -9.24 -8.59
C GLY A 98 -8.80 -9.45 -9.92
N SER A 99 -9.41 -10.12 -10.91
CA SER A 99 -8.77 -10.42 -12.21
C SER A 99 -9.66 -10.21 -13.42
N PHE A 100 -10.96 -10.50 -13.30
CA PHE A 100 -11.87 -10.68 -14.44
C PHE A 100 -13.15 -9.88 -14.30
N LEU A 101 -13.22 -8.84 -13.46
CA LEU A 101 -14.28 -7.82 -13.55
C LEU A 101 -14.11 -6.96 -14.83
N PRO A 102 -15.09 -6.12 -15.21
CA PRO A 102 -15.03 -5.35 -16.46
C PRO A 102 -13.71 -4.60 -16.65
N GLY A 103 -13.10 -4.77 -17.83
CA GLY A 103 -11.76 -4.23 -18.15
C GLY A 103 -10.59 -5.07 -17.61
N GLY A 104 -10.84 -6.19 -16.97
CA GLY A 104 -9.83 -7.13 -16.48
C GLY A 104 -9.35 -8.12 -17.53
N TYR A 105 -8.03 -8.33 -17.58
CA TYR A 105 -7.39 -9.32 -18.45
C TYR A 105 -6.32 -10.07 -17.66
N LYS A 106 -6.30 -11.41 -17.76
CA LYS A 106 -5.27 -12.21 -17.08
C LYS A 106 -4.86 -13.39 -17.91
N ARG A 107 -3.55 -13.68 -17.90
CA ARG A 107 -3.05 -14.95 -18.43
C ARG A 107 -3.41 -16.07 -17.47
N ARG A 108 -4.26 -16.99 -17.91
CA ARG A 108 -4.74 -18.12 -17.12
C ARG A 108 -5.16 -19.24 -18.07
N TRP A 109 -5.20 -20.48 -17.61
CA TRP A 109 -5.54 -21.69 -18.39
C TRP A 109 -4.77 -21.78 -19.72
N GLU A 110 -3.77 -22.66 -19.77
CA GLU A 110 -2.89 -22.81 -20.94
C GLU A 110 -2.03 -21.56 -21.25
N PHE A 111 -1.89 -20.66 -20.27
CA PHE A 111 -1.14 -19.38 -20.37
C PHE A 111 -1.70 -18.41 -21.43
N GLU A 112 -2.95 -18.60 -21.85
CA GLU A 112 -3.65 -17.74 -22.79
C GLU A 112 -4.26 -16.53 -22.07
N ILE A 113 -4.55 -15.45 -22.81
CA ILE A 113 -5.20 -14.26 -22.23
C ILE A 113 -6.70 -14.51 -22.17
N TRP A 114 -7.30 -14.28 -21.01
CA TRP A 114 -8.74 -14.35 -20.78
C TRP A 114 -9.27 -13.04 -20.22
N THR A 115 -10.55 -12.76 -20.46
CA THR A 115 -11.28 -11.62 -19.92
C THR A 115 -12.68 -12.03 -19.51
N GLY A 116 -13.33 -11.27 -18.61
CA GLY A 116 -14.74 -11.49 -18.30
C GLY A 116 -15.64 -11.16 -19.50
N ASN A 117 -16.72 -11.92 -19.66
CA ASN A 117 -17.66 -11.72 -20.76
C ASN A 117 -18.66 -10.59 -20.42
N PHE A 118 -18.25 -9.34 -20.56
CA PHE A 118 -19.11 -8.18 -20.28
C PHE A 118 -19.40 -7.37 -21.53
N GLU A 119 -20.54 -6.68 -21.49
CA GLU A 119 -21.00 -5.82 -22.59
C GLU A 119 -21.06 -4.35 -22.14
N PRO A 120 -21.05 -3.40 -23.10
CA PRO A 120 -21.44 -2.03 -22.82
C PRO A 120 -22.79 -1.92 -22.15
N SER A 121 -22.84 -1.11 -21.09
CA SER A 121 -24.11 -0.62 -20.56
C SER A 121 -24.76 0.36 -21.55
N SER A 122 -26.08 0.48 -21.48
CA SER A 122 -26.82 1.57 -22.13
C SER A 122 -26.41 2.96 -21.61
N ARG A 123 -25.82 3.02 -20.42
CA ARG A 123 -25.28 4.23 -19.79
C ARG A 123 -23.77 4.35 -20.06
N PRO A 124 -23.30 5.44 -20.71
CA PRO A 124 -21.88 5.64 -20.95
C PRO A 124 -21.05 5.61 -19.65
N GLY A 125 -19.89 4.96 -19.69
CA GLY A 125 -19.00 4.81 -18.53
C GLY A 125 -19.38 3.67 -17.57
N PHE A 126 -20.36 2.84 -17.95
CA PHE A 126 -20.73 1.63 -17.24
C PHE A 126 -20.55 0.38 -18.10
N ALA A 127 -20.23 -0.73 -17.45
CA ALA A 127 -20.28 -2.07 -18.03
C ALA A 127 -21.45 -2.84 -17.45
N ASP A 128 -22.18 -3.55 -18.31
CA ASP A 128 -23.20 -4.49 -17.87
C ASP A 128 -22.54 -5.78 -17.37
N ILE A 129 -22.83 -6.14 -16.12
CA ILE A 129 -22.26 -7.32 -15.46
C ILE A 129 -23.04 -8.61 -15.76
N GLU A 130 -24.28 -8.51 -16.21
CA GLU A 130 -25.19 -9.65 -16.40
C GLU A 130 -24.62 -10.74 -17.34
N PRO A 131 -23.98 -10.41 -18.49
CA PRO A 131 -23.48 -11.44 -19.40
C PRO A 131 -22.28 -12.22 -18.85
N GLY A 132 -21.57 -11.63 -17.88
CA GLY A 132 -20.31 -12.15 -17.35
C GLY A 132 -20.46 -12.93 -16.05
N LEU A 133 -21.59 -12.81 -15.38
CA LEU A 133 -21.82 -13.36 -14.05
C LEU A 133 -23.14 -14.13 -13.98
N ARG A 134 -23.17 -15.18 -13.16
CA ARG A 134 -24.42 -15.72 -12.63
C ARG A 134 -24.46 -15.46 -11.14
N MET A 135 -25.54 -14.82 -10.71
CA MET A 135 -25.66 -14.34 -9.34
C MET A 135 -26.14 -15.47 -8.44
N ARG A 136 -25.49 -15.59 -7.27
CA ARG A 136 -25.96 -16.43 -6.17
C ARG A 136 -27.06 -15.72 -5.41
N THR A 137 -26.79 -14.46 -5.07
CA THR A 137 -27.64 -13.57 -4.29
C THR A 137 -27.32 -12.13 -4.64
N SER A 138 -28.27 -11.24 -4.41
CA SER A 138 -28.09 -9.79 -4.44
C SER A 138 -28.73 -9.16 -3.21
N GLU A 139 -28.17 -8.05 -2.73
CA GLU A 139 -28.63 -7.35 -1.53
C GLU A 139 -28.47 -5.85 -1.71
N SER A 140 -29.48 -5.09 -1.29
CA SER A 140 -29.46 -3.64 -1.36
C SER A 140 -28.38 -3.08 -0.44
N LEU A 141 -27.61 -2.09 -0.93
CA LEU A 141 -26.58 -1.45 -0.13
C LEU A 141 -27.18 -0.76 1.11
N ASN A 142 -28.40 -0.23 1.04
CA ASN A 142 -29.11 0.36 2.18
C ASN A 142 -29.45 -0.67 3.28
N GLN A 143 -29.57 -1.96 2.95
CA GLN A 143 -29.75 -3.02 3.97
C GLN A 143 -28.45 -3.36 4.67
N ILE A 144 -27.32 -3.13 4.00
CA ILE A 144 -25.97 -3.34 4.53
C ILE A 144 -25.53 -2.12 5.35
N LEU A 145 -25.83 -0.92 4.85
CA LEU A 145 -25.46 0.38 5.42
C LEU A 145 -26.69 1.09 5.99
N VAL A 146 -27.12 0.66 7.17
CA VAL A 146 -28.29 1.23 7.84
C VAL A 146 -27.99 2.69 8.23
N ASP A 147 -28.95 3.60 7.97
CA ASP A 147 -28.94 5.01 8.41
C ASP A 147 -27.91 5.95 7.72
N THR A 148 -27.60 5.74 6.45
CA THR A 148 -26.77 6.68 5.65
C THR A 148 -27.50 7.23 4.44
N ASP A 149 -27.51 8.56 4.28
CA ASP A 149 -28.10 9.24 3.10
C ASP A 149 -27.25 9.12 1.82
N GLU A 150 -25.94 8.91 1.95
CA GLU A 150 -24.98 8.71 0.84
C GLU A 150 -23.93 7.67 1.27
N GLU A 151 -23.54 6.75 0.38
CA GLU A 151 -22.42 5.85 0.68
C GLU A 151 -21.09 6.61 0.68
N GLN A 152 -20.18 6.23 1.58
CA GLN A 152 -18.89 6.92 1.75
C GLN A 152 -17.70 6.04 1.38
N TYR A 153 -17.96 4.83 0.89
CA TYR A 153 -16.93 3.86 0.51
C TYR A 153 -16.24 4.25 -0.78
N THR A 154 -16.95 4.90 -1.68
CA THR A 154 -16.46 5.28 -2.99
C THR A 154 -16.34 6.80 -3.13
N PRO A 155 -15.44 7.31 -3.99
CA PRO A 155 -15.36 8.73 -4.28
C PRO A 155 -16.63 9.28 -4.97
N TYR A 156 -17.54 8.41 -5.43
CA TYR A 156 -18.72 8.77 -6.19
C TYR A 156 -19.96 9.08 -5.35
N ARG A 157 -19.97 8.69 -4.08
CA ARG A 157 -21.05 8.96 -3.11
C ARG A 157 -22.43 8.62 -3.64
N HIS A 158 -22.59 7.36 -4.06
CA HIS A 158 -23.86 6.88 -4.57
C HIS A 158 -24.98 6.95 -3.51
N ASP A 159 -26.22 7.10 -3.96
CA ASP A 159 -27.40 6.87 -3.12
C ASP A 159 -27.48 5.36 -2.80
N PRO A 160 -27.42 4.93 -1.52
CA PRO A 160 -27.46 3.52 -1.15
C PRO A 160 -28.73 2.78 -1.61
N GLU A 161 -29.85 3.49 -1.83
CA GLU A 161 -31.07 2.88 -2.37
C GLU A 161 -30.95 2.53 -3.86
N ALA A 162 -30.01 3.17 -4.57
CA ALA A 162 -29.79 2.97 -6.00
C ALA A 162 -28.64 1.97 -6.31
N VAL A 163 -28.10 1.30 -5.29
CA VAL A 163 -26.98 0.37 -5.39
C VAL A 163 -27.36 -1.01 -4.86
N GLU A 164 -27.06 -2.04 -5.65
CA GLU A 164 -27.19 -3.45 -5.27
C GLU A 164 -25.82 -4.11 -5.24
N VAL A 165 -25.58 -4.95 -4.23
CA VAL A 165 -24.38 -5.76 -4.09
C VAL A 165 -24.67 -7.17 -4.58
N TYR A 166 -24.03 -7.57 -5.68
CA TYR A 166 -24.18 -8.86 -6.32
C TYR A 166 -23.06 -9.82 -5.91
N ILE A 167 -23.43 -11.01 -5.45
CA ILE A 167 -22.46 -12.06 -5.12
C ILE A 167 -22.59 -13.20 -6.13
N PRO A 168 -21.60 -13.45 -6.99
CA PRO A 168 -21.70 -14.45 -8.05
C PRO A 168 -21.44 -15.89 -7.55
N ASN A 169 -22.03 -16.88 -8.22
CA ASN A 169 -21.68 -18.30 -8.11
C ASN A 169 -21.01 -18.87 -9.38
N GLN A 170 -21.00 -18.09 -10.47
CA GLN A 170 -20.33 -18.46 -11.72
C GLN A 170 -19.75 -17.23 -12.40
N PHE A 171 -18.54 -17.38 -12.93
CA PHE A 171 -17.91 -16.42 -13.85
C PHE A 171 -17.92 -16.98 -15.27
N ILE A 172 -18.34 -16.15 -16.21
CA ILE A 172 -18.30 -16.43 -17.64
C ILE A 172 -17.16 -15.60 -18.23
N VAL A 173 -16.15 -16.29 -18.74
CA VAL A 173 -14.95 -15.69 -19.33
C VAL A 173 -14.86 -16.03 -20.81
N TRP A 174 -14.14 -15.21 -21.55
CA TRP A 174 -13.87 -15.40 -22.97
C TRP A 174 -12.38 -15.24 -23.26
N ASN A 175 -11.90 -16.00 -24.25
CA ASN A 175 -10.52 -15.97 -24.70
C ASN A 175 -10.34 -15.06 -25.93
N PRO A 176 -9.85 -13.82 -25.77
CA PRO A 176 -9.52 -12.93 -26.88
C PRO A 176 -8.52 -13.49 -27.91
N SER A 177 -7.65 -14.43 -27.53
CA SER A 177 -6.60 -14.96 -28.41
C SER A 177 -7.11 -16.00 -29.41
N VAL A 178 -8.32 -16.54 -29.20
CA VAL A 178 -8.94 -17.59 -30.04
C VAL A 178 -10.14 -17.04 -30.83
N GLY A 179 -9.98 -15.87 -31.46
CA GLY A 179 -10.92 -15.44 -32.51
C GLY A 179 -10.80 -16.32 -33.76
N GLU A 180 -11.83 -16.35 -34.62
CA GLU A 180 -11.97 -17.23 -35.81
C GLU A 180 -10.74 -17.33 -36.75
N ASN A 181 -9.77 -16.41 -36.65
CA ASN A 181 -8.61 -16.30 -37.54
C ASN A 181 -7.23 -16.37 -36.86
N GLY A 182 -7.14 -16.65 -35.55
CA GLY A 182 -5.84 -16.82 -34.86
C GLY A 182 -4.88 -15.61 -34.94
N LYS A 183 -5.40 -14.39 -35.11
CA LYS A 183 -4.59 -13.16 -35.20
C LYS A 183 -4.30 -12.59 -33.81
N ILE A 184 -3.12 -11.99 -33.69
CA ILE A 184 -2.66 -11.23 -32.52
C ILE A 184 -3.74 -10.21 -32.11
N THR A 185 -4.11 -10.25 -30.84
CA THR A 185 -5.07 -9.35 -30.20
C THR A 185 -4.52 -7.93 -30.22
N HIS A 186 -5.27 -7.00 -30.79
CA HIS A 186 -5.03 -5.57 -30.62
C HIS A 186 -6.15 -5.03 -29.73
N TYR A 187 -5.80 -4.23 -28.73
CA TYR A 187 -6.78 -3.58 -27.89
C TYR A 187 -7.22 -2.26 -28.54
N TYR A 188 -8.51 -1.99 -28.47
CA TYR A 188 -9.14 -0.77 -28.93
C TYR A 188 -9.91 -0.16 -27.77
N TRP A 189 -9.70 1.12 -27.54
CA TRP A 189 -10.54 1.90 -26.65
C TRP A 189 -11.74 2.43 -27.43
N ASP A 190 -12.93 2.06 -26.97
CA ASP A 190 -14.22 2.51 -27.47
C ASP A 190 -14.62 3.79 -26.73
N GLU A 191 -14.43 4.95 -27.36
CA GLU A 191 -14.68 6.24 -26.72
C GLU A 191 -16.17 6.49 -26.44
N VAL A 192 -17.06 5.82 -27.17
CA VAL A 192 -18.52 5.96 -27.03
C VAL A 192 -19.00 5.18 -25.82
N ASN A 193 -18.63 3.90 -25.75
CA ASN A 193 -19.10 3.00 -24.71
C ASN A 193 -18.19 2.98 -23.48
N LYS A 194 -17.02 3.63 -23.56
CA LYS A 194 -16.02 3.70 -22.49
C LYS A 194 -15.53 2.31 -22.06
N LEU A 195 -15.22 1.46 -23.03
CA LEU A 195 -14.78 0.08 -22.80
C LEU A 195 -13.60 -0.33 -23.67
N VAL A 196 -12.82 -1.28 -23.17
CA VAL A 196 -11.74 -1.88 -23.95
C VAL A 196 -12.28 -3.06 -24.75
N ARG A 197 -12.09 -3.01 -26.07
CA ARG A 197 -12.40 -4.09 -27.01
C ARG A 197 -11.11 -4.80 -27.42
N ASN A 198 -11.20 -6.11 -27.55
CA ASN A 198 -10.09 -7.01 -27.93
C ASN A 198 -10.03 -7.30 -29.45
N ARG A 199 -10.95 -6.70 -30.21
CA ARG A 199 -11.02 -6.70 -31.67
C ARG A 199 -11.59 -5.36 -32.13
N ASN A 200 -11.39 -5.01 -33.40
CA ASN A 200 -12.04 -3.84 -33.98
C ASN A 200 -13.56 -4.10 -34.03
N PRO A 201 -14.39 -3.37 -33.25
CA PRO A 201 -15.84 -3.55 -33.26
C PRO A 201 -16.46 -3.01 -34.56
N ASP A 202 -17.35 -3.79 -35.19
CA ASP A 202 -18.07 -3.35 -36.40
C ASP A 202 -19.20 -2.34 -36.09
N ASP A 203 -19.61 -2.27 -34.82
CA ASP A 203 -20.71 -1.45 -34.30
C ASP A 203 -20.29 -0.04 -33.85
N VAL A 204 -18.99 0.28 -33.88
CA VAL A 204 -18.46 1.58 -33.47
C VAL A 204 -17.73 2.24 -34.64
N PRO A 205 -17.96 3.53 -34.93
CA PRO A 205 -17.23 4.22 -35.99
C PRO A 205 -15.72 4.24 -35.72
N ASP A 206 -14.89 4.00 -36.75
CA ASP A 206 -13.41 4.07 -36.66
C ASP A 206 -12.89 5.39 -36.05
N SER A 207 -13.64 6.49 -36.21
CA SER A 207 -13.28 7.79 -35.64
C SER A 207 -13.41 7.88 -34.12
N ALA A 208 -14.19 6.99 -33.50
CA ALA A 208 -14.40 6.90 -32.05
C ALA A 208 -13.70 5.68 -31.43
N LEU A 209 -12.82 5.03 -32.21
CA LEU A 209 -12.00 3.91 -31.79
C LEU A 209 -10.55 4.33 -31.76
N ARG A 210 -9.94 4.21 -30.59
CA ARG A 210 -8.53 4.48 -30.41
C ARG A 210 -7.78 3.16 -30.25
N LYS A 211 -6.91 2.85 -31.21
CA LYS A 211 -6.02 1.70 -31.11
C LYS A 211 -5.03 1.92 -29.95
N LEU A 212 -4.82 0.90 -29.14
CA LEU A 212 -3.85 0.92 -28.05
C LEU A 212 -2.51 0.31 -28.50
N SER A 213 -1.43 0.88 -28.00
CA SER A 213 -0.05 0.49 -28.28
C SER A 213 0.44 -0.68 -27.40
N GLY A 214 -0.25 -0.96 -26.29
CA GLY A 214 0.05 -2.07 -25.38
C GLY A 214 -1.16 -2.54 -24.56
N ASP A 215 -0.94 -3.55 -23.73
CA ASP A 215 -1.96 -4.13 -22.85
C ASP A 215 -2.44 -3.08 -21.83
N PRO A 216 -3.75 -2.91 -21.61
CA PRO A 216 -4.25 -2.02 -20.56
C PRO A 216 -3.87 -2.56 -19.19
N THR A 217 -3.59 -1.66 -18.24
CA THR A 217 -3.39 -2.04 -16.83
C THR A 217 -4.66 -1.78 -16.05
N SER A 218 -5.17 -2.79 -15.36
CA SER A 218 -6.42 -2.73 -14.60
C SER A 218 -6.15 -2.70 -13.10
N GLN A 219 -6.72 -1.72 -12.41
CA GLN A 219 -6.75 -1.64 -10.95
C GLN A 219 -8.21 -1.71 -10.50
N PHE A 220 -8.58 -2.83 -9.89
CA PHE A 220 -9.93 -3.03 -9.37
C PHE A 220 -10.08 -2.27 -8.05
N LEU A 221 -11.11 -1.45 -7.97
CA LEU A 221 -11.41 -0.62 -6.82
C LEU A 221 -12.45 -1.32 -5.95
N TRP A 222 -12.13 -1.48 -4.67
CA TRP A 222 -12.94 -2.24 -3.74
C TRP A 222 -12.87 -1.64 -2.33
N PHE A 223 -13.85 -1.99 -1.51
CA PHE A 223 -13.87 -1.74 -0.08
C PHE A 223 -14.27 -3.02 0.65
N LYS A 224 -14.07 -3.05 1.98
CA LYS A 224 -14.42 -4.19 2.81
C LYS A 224 -15.07 -3.75 4.11
N HIS A 225 -16.19 -4.38 4.42
CA HIS A 225 -17.04 -4.03 5.54
C HIS A 225 -17.32 -5.27 6.40
N LEU A 226 -17.39 -5.10 7.72
CA LEU A 226 -17.76 -6.15 8.67
C LEU A 226 -19.29 -6.19 8.77
N LEU A 227 -19.91 -7.23 8.21
CA LEU A 227 -21.37 -7.38 8.20
C LEU A 227 -21.91 -7.91 9.53
N ASP A 228 -21.19 -8.88 10.10
CA ASP A 228 -21.58 -9.55 11.34
C ASP A 228 -20.31 -9.92 12.10
N GLN A 229 -20.22 -9.49 13.36
CA GLN A 229 -19.13 -9.88 14.25
C GLN A 229 -19.21 -11.37 14.63
N GLY A 230 -20.37 -12.00 14.45
CA GLY A 230 -20.59 -13.38 14.87
C GLY A 230 -20.76 -13.51 16.38
N ALA A 231 -20.73 -14.75 16.87
CA ALA A 231 -20.86 -15.05 18.28
C ALA A 231 -19.53 -14.81 19.00
N ILE A 232 -19.47 -13.74 19.80
CA ILE A 232 -18.33 -13.47 20.68
C ILE A 232 -18.05 -14.69 21.55
N ARG A 233 -16.85 -15.27 21.38
CA ARG A 233 -16.41 -16.43 22.14
C ARG A 233 -15.74 -16.01 23.42
N ASP A 234 -14.78 -15.11 23.28
CA ASP A 234 -13.90 -14.67 24.34
C ASP A 234 -13.61 -13.17 24.17
N ASN A 235 -13.39 -12.49 25.29
CA ASN A 235 -13.03 -11.07 25.36
C ASN A 235 -11.94 -10.89 26.42
N HIS A 236 -10.93 -10.08 26.10
CA HIS A 236 -9.82 -9.77 27.00
C HIS A 236 -9.62 -8.25 27.11
N PRO A 237 -9.67 -7.67 28.33
CA PRO A 237 -9.44 -6.25 28.55
C PRO A 237 -7.98 -5.88 28.28
N LEU A 238 -7.75 -4.76 27.60
CA LEU A 238 -6.43 -4.31 27.14
C LEU A 238 -5.97 -2.98 27.75
N GLU A 239 -6.76 -2.35 28.61
CA GLU A 239 -6.48 -0.99 29.09
C GLU A 239 -5.16 -0.90 29.85
N GLU A 240 -4.88 -1.89 30.71
CA GLU A 240 -3.62 -1.96 31.47
C GLU A 240 -2.43 -2.37 30.59
N GLN A 241 -2.65 -3.21 29.56
CA GLN A 241 -1.56 -3.69 28.69
C GLN A 241 -1.15 -2.64 27.63
N THR A 242 -2.04 -1.70 27.34
CA THR A 242 -1.92 -0.76 26.22
C THR A 242 -2.04 0.71 26.64
N ASN A 243 -2.04 0.97 27.96
CA ASN A 243 -2.24 2.28 28.56
C ASN A 243 -3.45 3.02 27.99
N GLY A 244 -4.56 2.29 27.82
CA GLY A 244 -5.82 2.80 27.30
C GLY A 244 -5.91 2.94 25.78
N LEU A 245 -4.88 2.61 25.00
CA LEU A 245 -4.95 2.64 23.53
C LEU A 245 -6.06 1.72 22.99
N PHE A 246 -6.15 0.51 23.54
CA PHE A 246 -7.20 -0.45 23.25
C PHE A 246 -7.99 -0.76 24.52
N HIS A 247 -9.32 -0.79 24.40
CA HIS A 247 -10.21 -1.18 25.47
C HIS A 247 -10.23 -2.69 25.64
N SER A 248 -10.40 -3.42 24.54
CA SER A 248 -10.52 -4.87 24.53
C SER A 248 -9.96 -5.47 23.25
N ALA A 249 -9.59 -6.75 23.34
CA ALA A 249 -9.53 -7.66 22.21
C ALA A 249 -10.69 -8.66 22.31
N THR A 250 -11.47 -8.79 21.24
CA THR A 250 -12.61 -9.70 21.16
C THR A 250 -12.37 -10.74 20.07
N PHE A 251 -12.48 -12.03 20.43
CA PHE A 251 -12.34 -13.13 19.47
C PHE A 251 -13.70 -13.70 19.05
N SER A 252 -13.85 -13.89 17.74
CA SER A 252 -15.01 -14.52 17.10
C SER A 252 -14.58 -15.58 16.10
N ASP A 253 -15.33 -16.68 16.03
CA ASP A 253 -15.06 -17.81 15.13
C ASP A 253 -15.88 -17.81 13.84
N ASP A 254 -16.89 -16.95 13.74
CA ASP A 254 -17.87 -16.93 12.66
C ASP A 254 -18.23 -15.53 12.18
N ALA A 255 -17.26 -14.60 12.23
CA ALA A 255 -17.42 -13.26 11.68
C ALA A 255 -17.58 -13.29 10.16
N VAL A 256 -18.42 -12.38 9.64
CA VAL A 256 -18.74 -12.26 8.23
C VAL A 256 -18.32 -10.90 7.71
N PHE A 257 -17.39 -10.89 6.76
CA PHE A 257 -17.02 -9.70 6.02
C PHE A 257 -17.64 -9.70 4.63
N LEU A 258 -17.92 -8.51 4.13
CA LEU A 258 -18.31 -8.25 2.74
C LEU A 258 -17.19 -7.47 2.07
N LYS A 259 -16.58 -8.08 1.06
CA LYS A 259 -15.61 -7.41 0.19
C LYS A 259 -16.26 -7.09 -1.13
N THR A 260 -16.23 -5.83 -1.52
CA THR A 260 -17.08 -5.31 -2.58
C THR A 260 -16.29 -4.47 -3.57
N TYR A 261 -16.36 -4.83 -4.84
CA TYR A 261 -15.77 -4.13 -5.96
C TYR A 261 -16.79 -3.23 -6.65
N TYR A 262 -16.45 -1.96 -6.83
CA TYR A 262 -17.39 -0.95 -7.35
C TYR A 262 -17.01 -0.40 -8.73
N ALA A 263 -15.73 -0.47 -9.10
CA ALA A 263 -15.25 0.01 -10.39
C ALA A 263 -13.87 -0.56 -10.75
N THR A 264 -13.50 -0.44 -12.02
CA THR A 264 -12.16 -0.73 -12.53
C THR A 264 -11.51 0.56 -13.04
N LEU A 265 -10.38 0.96 -12.45
CA LEU A 265 -9.52 2.00 -13.00
C LEU A 265 -8.60 1.39 -14.06
N LEU A 266 -8.73 1.83 -15.31
CA LEU A 266 -7.87 1.44 -16.41
C LEU A 266 -6.80 2.50 -16.66
N THR A 267 -5.57 2.04 -16.89
CA THR A 267 -4.54 2.83 -17.58
C THR A 267 -4.39 2.31 -19.00
N LEU A 268 -4.59 3.21 -19.96
CA LEU A 268 -4.63 2.94 -21.38
C LEU A 268 -3.44 3.62 -22.07
N TYR A 269 -2.76 2.86 -22.92
CA TYR A 269 -1.58 3.32 -23.66
C TYR A 269 -1.98 3.56 -25.12
N GLY A 270 -2.32 4.80 -25.47
CA GLY A 270 -2.54 5.19 -26.86
C GLY A 270 -1.24 5.28 -27.65
N ASP A 271 -1.34 5.43 -28.97
CA ASP A 271 -0.18 5.68 -29.84
C ASP A 271 0.44 7.07 -29.62
N ASP A 272 -0.35 8.03 -29.14
CA ASP A 272 0.00 9.44 -28.96
C ASP A 272 0.13 9.87 -27.49
N ARG A 273 -0.65 9.26 -26.58
CA ARG A 273 -0.66 9.58 -25.14
C ARG A 273 -1.13 8.41 -24.28
N THR A 274 -0.69 8.41 -23.02
CA THR A 274 -1.28 7.59 -21.95
C THR A 274 -2.44 8.33 -21.31
N PHE A 275 -3.53 7.64 -21.02
CA PHE A 275 -4.72 8.19 -20.37
C PHE A 275 -5.35 7.15 -19.43
N SER A 276 -6.13 7.59 -18.44
CA SER A 276 -6.86 6.71 -17.53
C SER A 276 -8.36 6.90 -17.66
N GLU A 277 -9.11 5.82 -17.48
CA GLU A 277 -10.58 5.82 -17.53
C GLU A 277 -11.11 4.88 -16.46
N VAL A 278 -12.26 5.20 -15.88
CA VAL A 278 -12.91 4.36 -14.87
C VAL A 278 -14.15 3.70 -15.46
N ILE A 279 -14.20 2.37 -15.36
CA ILE A 279 -15.38 1.58 -15.72
C ILE A 279 -16.14 1.25 -14.44
N ARG A 280 -17.35 1.79 -14.31
CA ARG A 280 -18.29 1.44 -13.24
C ARG A 280 -19.16 0.27 -13.69
N TYR A 281 -19.84 -0.37 -12.74
CA TYR A 281 -20.64 -1.56 -13.05
C TYR A 281 -22.14 -1.25 -12.93
N ARG A 282 -22.94 -1.85 -13.82
CA ARG A 282 -24.40 -1.74 -13.85
C ARG A 282 -24.99 -3.12 -14.09
N HIS A 283 -26.19 -3.35 -13.60
CA HIS A 283 -27.03 -4.46 -14.01
C HIS A 283 -28.19 -3.89 -14.84
N GLU A 284 -28.22 -4.15 -16.14
CA GLU A 284 -29.20 -3.50 -17.05
C GLU A 284 -30.64 -3.93 -16.76
N ASP A 285 -30.85 -5.20 -16.42
CA ASP A 285 -32.18 -5.80 -16.24
C ASP A 285 -32.97 -5.22 -15.06
N ASP A 286 -32.30 -4.76 -14.01
CA ASP A 286 -32.94 -4.15 -12.83
C ASP A 286 -32.65 -2.64 -12.68
N ASP A 287 -31.94 -2.05 -13.64
CA ASP A 287 -31.63 -0.63 -13.76
C ASP A 287 -30.82 -0.04 -12.58
N THR A 288 -30.07 -0.87 -11.84
CA THR A 288 -29.32 -0.44 -10.65
C THR A 288 -27.83 -0.24 -10.90
N THR A 289 -27.18 0.60 -10.06
CA THR A 289 -25.71 0.62 -9.99
C THR A 289 -25.26 -0.66 -9.31
N ALA A 290 -24.33 -1.38 -9.94
CA ALA A 290 -23.92 -2.68 -9.44
C ALA A 290 -22.60 -2.59 -8.70
N PHE A 291 -22.57 -3.18 -7.51
CA PHE A 291 -21.35 -3.54 -6.81
C PHE A 291 -21.22 -5.06 -6.85
N VAL A 292 -20.01 -5.60 -7.06
CA VAL A 292 -19.80 -7.06 -7.14
C VAL A 292 -18.91 -7.50 -5.99
N GLY A 293 -19.36 -8.44 -5.17
CA GLY A 293 -18.66 -8.78 -3.95
C GLY A 293 -18.55 -10.26 -3.61
N SER A 294 -17.89 -10.53 -2.50
CA SER A 294 -17.75 -11.82 -1.85
C SER A 294 -18.12 -11.72 -0.37
N ARG A 295 -18.79 -12.76 0.13
CA ARG A 295 -19.09 -12.94 1.56
C ARG A 295 -18.06 -13.88 2.14
N GLU A 296 -17.28 -13.36 3.05
CA GLU A 296 -16.13 -14.00 3.65
C GLU A 296 -16.45 -14.38 5.10
N GLU A 297 -16.56 -15.67 5.39
CA GLU A 297 -16.79 -16.13 6.77
C GLU A 297 -15.47 -16.64 7.34
N SER A 298 -15.02 -16.06 8.44
CA SER A 298 -13.71 -16.35 8.99
C SER A 298 -13.62 -16.09 10.49
N GLN A 299 -12.52 -16.54 11.08
CA GLN A 299 -12.14 -16.19 12.45
C GLN A 299 -11.53 -14.79 12.45
N VAL A 300 -11.80 -14.02 13.51
CA VAL A 300 -11.28 -12.66 13.67
C VAL A 300 -10.95 -12.37 15.13
N VAL A 301 -9.91 -11.59 15.34
CA VAL A 301 -9.70 -10.83 16.57
C VAL A 301 -9.90 -9.35 16.27
N LEU A 302 -10.86 -8.74 16.97
CA LEU A 302 -11.20 -7.33 16.89
C LEU A 302 -10.58 -6.59 18.08
N PHE A 303 -10.00 -5.43 17.82
CA PHE A 303 -9.43 -4.53 18.82
C PHE A 303 -10.26 -3.26 18.85
N ASP A 304 -10.76 -2.91 20.04
CA ASP A 304 -11.68 -1.80 20.22
C ASP A 304 -10.92 -0.57 20.72
N LEU A 305 -11.09 0.57 20.04
CA LEU A 305 -10.51 1.85 20.41
C LEU A 305 -11.60 2.89 20.66
N GLU A 306 -11.41 3.73 21.68
CA GLU A 306 -12.30 4.86 21.93
C GLU A 306 -11.89 6.05 21.07
N LYS A 307 -12.84 6.62 20.32
CA LYS A 307 -12.57 7.74 19.41
C LYS A 307 -12.14 9.01 20.13
N SER A 308 -12.75 9.29 21.28
CA SER A 308 -12.41 10.44 22.14
C SER A 308 -10.96 10.36 22.63
N PHE A 309 -10.49 9.17 22.99
CA PHE A 309 -9.13 8.91 23.42
C PHE A 309 -8.13 9.17 22.29
N LEU A 310 -8.43 8.70 21.07
CA LEU A 310 -7.60 8.98 19.90
C LEU A 310 -7.57 10.47 19.56
N GLU A 311 -8.69 11.18 19.69
CA GLU A 311 -8.73 12.63 19.49
C GLU A 311 -7.82 13.35 20.49
N ASP A 312 -7.89 13.02 21.77
CA ASP A 312 -7.03 13.59 22.81
C ASP A 312 -5.55 13.29 22.56
N LEU A 313 -5.24 12.05 22.16
CA LEU A 313 -3.88 11.62 21.84
C LEU A 313 -3.32 12.38 20.63
N VAL A 314 -4.09 12.50 19.55
CA VAL A 314 -3.70 13.29 18.38
C VAL A 314 -3.50 14.76 18.75
N ASN A 315 -4.40 15.35 19.55
CA ASN A 315 -4.28 16.74 20.01
C ASN A 315 -3.02 16.97 20.86
N GLN A 316 -2.57 15.97 21.62
CA GLN A 316 -1.33 16.04 22.40
C GLN A 316 -0.08 16.05 21.50
N ILE A 317 -0.07 15.26 20.43
CA ILE A 317 1.09 15.06 19.55
C ILE A 317 1.17 16.11 18.44
N LEU A 318 0.02 16.49 17.89
CA LEU A 318 -0.08 17.30 16.68
C LEU A 318 -0.07 18.78 17.03
N THR A 319 1.11 19.39 16.96
CA THR A 319 1.30 20.84 17.17
C THR A 319 1.47 21.56 15.83
N GLU A 320 0.79 22.70 15.68
CA GLU A 320 1.01 23.64 14.56
C GLU A 320 2.50 24.06 14.48
N ASP A 321 2.99 24.42 13.29
CA ASP A 321 4.39 24.76 13.00
C ASP A 321 5.42 23.61 13.13
N THR A 322 4.98 22.35 13.27
CA THR A 322 5.87 21.19 13.28
C THR A 322 5.95 20.50 11.91
N PRO A 323 7.09 19.87 11.56
CA PRO A 323 7.21 19.06 10.35
C PRO A 323 6.14 17.99 10.18
N LEU A 324 5.69 17.38 11.28
CA LEU A 324 4.63 16.39 11.24
C LEU A 324 3.30 17.00 10.78
N TYR A 325 2.94 18.17 11.29
CA TYR A 325 1.70 18.86 10.93
C TYR A 325 1.66 19.21 9.44
N HIS A 326 2.70 19.89 8.94
CA HIS A 326 2.75 20.29 7.54
C HIS A 326 2.87 19.08 6.60
N ASP A 327 3.62 18.04 6.96
CA ASP A 327 3.67 16.82 6.16
C ASP A 327 2.27 16.16 6.08
N LEU A 328 1.50 16.14 7.18
CA LEU A 328 0.10 15.65 7.17
C LEU A 328 -0.83 16.53 6.33
N GLN A 329 -0.60 17.85 6.34
CA GLN A 329 -1.31 18.81 5.50
C GLN A 329 -1.11 18.51 4.01
N PHE A 330 0.14 18.24 3.60
CA PHE A 330 0.47 17.80 2.24
C PHE A 330 -0.09 16.41 1.91
N SER A 331 -0.13 15.48 2.87
CA SER A 331 -0.80 14.18 2.68
C SER A 331 -2.30 14.32 2.45
N LEU A 332 -2.97 15.21 3.18
CA LEU A 332 -4.38 15.54 2.97
C LEU A 332 -4.58 16.15 1.57
N PHE A 333 -3.72 17.09 1.18
CA PHE A 333 -3.75 17.68 -0.16
C PHE A 333 -3.62 16.61 -1.24
N TYR A 334 -2.66 15.69 -1.11
CA TYR A 334 -2.46 14.59 -2.06
C TYR A 334 -3.69 13.68 -2.16
N ARG A 335 -4.32 13.33 -1.03
CA ARG A 335 -5.58 12.56 -1.01
C ARG A 335 -6.68 13.31 -1.77
N LEU A 336 -6.88 14.59 -1.49
CA LEU A 336 -7.94 15.39 -2.11
C LEU A 336 -7.74 15.61 -3.62
N LEU A 337 -6.50 15.65 -4.09
CA LEU A 337 -6.21 15.65 -5.53
C LEU A 337 -6.70 14.37 -6.21
N TRP A 338 -6.60 13.23 -5.56
CA TRP A 338 -7.14 11.99 -6.10
C TRP A 338 -8.67 11.94 -5.99
N ASP A 339 -9.21 12.19 -4.80
CA ASP A 339 -10.65 12.02 -4.55
C ASP A 339 -11.48 13.04 -5.32
N ARG A 340 -11.09 14.32 -5.31
CA ARG A 340 -11.88 15.39 -5.92
C ARG A 340 -11.43 15.68 -7.35
N LEU A 341 -10.13 15.84 -7.61
CA LEU A 341 -9.66 16.30 -8.92
C LEU A 341 -9.55 15.17 -9.95
N PHE A 342 -9.05 14.00 -9.56
CA PHE A 342 -8.93 12.86 -10.46
C PHE A 342 -10.26 12.11 -10.64
N PHE A 343 -10.98 11.81 -9.56
CA PHE A 343 -12.16 10.94 -9.65
C PHE A 343 -13.51 11.63 -9.82
N GLN A 344 -13.74 12.77 -9.17
CA GLN A 344 -15.03 13.45 -9.25
C GLN A 344 -15.10 14.39 -10.46
N GLU A 345 -14.00 15.09 -10.75
CA GLU A 345 -13.93 16.09 -11.81
C GLU A 345 -13.35 15.56 -13.13
N ASP A 346 -12.73 14.36 -13.14
CA ASP A 346 -11.97 13.79 -14.28
C ASP A 346 -10.95 14.79 -14.88
N ALA A 347 -10.43 15.72 -14.06
CA ALA A 347 -9.63 16.85 -14.52
C ALA A 347 -8.19 16.43 -14.89
N LEU A 348 -7.68 15.40 -14.21
CA LEU A 348 -6.36 14.83 -14.44
C LEU A 348 -6.45 13.63 -15.39
N SER A 349 -5.87 13.78 -16.59
CA SER A 349 -6.02 12.81 -17.69
C SER A 349 -5.51 11.38 -17.43
N HIS A 350 -4.64 11.16 -16.43
CA HIS A 350 -4.19 9.83 -16.06
C HIS A 350 -3.73 9.72 -14.61
N ALA A 351 -3.82 8.51 -14.04
CA ALA A 351 -3.38 8.22 -12.67
C ALA A 351 -1.93 8.64 -12.37
N PHE A 352 -1.04 8.62 -13.38
CA PHE A 352 0.35 9.04 -13.24
C PHE A 352 0.56 10.58 -13.26
N SER A 353 -0.45 11.40 -13.52
CA SER A 353 -0.31 12.88 -13.54
C SER A 353 -0.53 13.51 -12.17
N VAL A 354 -1.12 12.77 -11.23
CA VAL A 354 -1.43 13.28 -9.89
C VAL A 354 -0.15 13.63 -9.12
N THR A 355 0.84 12.73 -9.10
CA THR A 355 2.11 12.96 -8.37
C THR A 355 2.90 14.14 -8.95
N PRO A 356 3.15 14.24 -10.27
CA PRO A 356 3.84 15.41 -10.83
C PRO A 356 3.09 16.73 -10.60
N PHE A 357 1.75 16.72 -10.63
CA PHE A 357 0.96 17.91 -10.32
C PHE A 357 1.13 18.33 -8.86
N PHE A 358 1.05 17.37 -7.93
CA PHE A 358 1.32 17.59 -6.51
C PHE A 358 2.73 18.12 -6.24
N GLU A 359 3.76 17.54 -6.88
CA GLU A 359 5.15 17.99 -6.76
C GLU A 359 5.36 19.43 -7.27
N ALA A 360 4.61 19.87 -8.28
CA ALA A 360 4.64 21.26 -8.72
C ALA A 360 4.13 22.21 -7.62
N PHE A 361 3.14 21.81 -6.83
CA PHE A 361 2.67 22.57 -5.66
C PHE A 361 3.68 22.55 -4.51
N VAL A 362 4.36 21.42 -4.28
CA VAL A 362 5.49 21.35 -3.33
C VAL A 362 6.60 22.33 -3.72
N ALA A 363 6.91 22.43 -5.01
CA ALA A 363 7.90 23.38 -5.53
C ALA A 363 7.44 24.85 -5.40
N ALA A 364 6.14 25.10 -5.60
CA ALA A 364 5.53 26.40 -5.37
C ALA A 364 5.64 26.82 -3.90
N ASP A 365 5.40 25.90 -2.96
CA ASP A 365 5.54 26.10 -1.52
C ASP A 365 6.96 26.54 -1.13
N TYR A 366 7.99 25.88 -1.65
CA TYR A 366 9.37 26.34 -1.45
C TYR A 366 9.60 27.78 -1.94
N SER A 367 9.09 28.09 -3.14
CA SER A 367 9.29 29.40 -3.78
C SER A 367 8.54 30.52 -3.04
N LEU A 368 7.37 30.21 -2.46
CA LEU A 368 6.62 31.10 -1.57
C LEU A 368 7.40 31.39 -0.30
N ALA A 369 7.81 30.35 0.43
CA ALA A 369 8.55 30.44 1.70
C ALA A 369 9.91 31.17 1.60
N THR A 370 10.49 31.24 0.40
CA THR A 370 11.77 31.92 0.17
C THR A 370 11.62 33.36 -0.32
N THR A 371 10.41 33.77 -0.69
CA THR A 371 10.14 35.10 -1.23
C THR A 371 9.48 36.00 -0.19
N SER A 372 10.25 36.93 0.39
CA SER A 372 9.85 37.79 1.53
C SER A 372 8.55 38.62 1.41
N SER A 373 7.96 38.74 0.21
CA SER A 373 6.73 39.50 -0.03
C SER A 373 5.49 38.63 -0.24
N MET A 374 5.63 37.32 -0.07
CA MET A 374 4.60 36.32 -0.34
C MET A 374 4.19 35.62 0.96
N PRO A 375 3.03 34.93 0.99
CA PRO A 375 2.71 34.00 2.07
C PRO A 375 3.78 32.91 2.20
N ASP A 376 3.94 32.35 3.39
CA ASP A 376 5.01 31.37 3.67
C ASP A 376 4.67 29.95 3.19
N SER A 377 3.40 29.67 2.85
CA SER A 377 2.96 28.36 2.34
C SER A 377 1.89 28.49 1.25
N ILE A 378 1.77 27.43 0.42
CA ILE A 378 0.66 27.30 -0.55
C ILE A 378 -0.72 27.30 0.12
N PHE A 379 -0.80 26.90 1.39
CA PHE A 379 -2.06 26.83 2.13
C PHE A 379 -2.52 28.20 2.64
N ASP A 380 -1.63 29.19 2.62
CA ASP A 380 -1.92 30.60 2.97
C ASP A 380 -2.06 31.48 1.72
N ALA A 381 -1.68 30.96 0.55
CA ALA A 381 -1.70 31.68 -0.72
C ALA A 381 -3.03 31.53 -1.47
N SER A 382 -3.40 32.54 -2.25
CA SER A 382 -4.52 32.39 -3.19
C SER A 382 -4.10 31.50 -4.37
N LEU A 383 -5.06 30.80 -4.97
CA LEU A 383 -4.81 29.98 -6.15
C LEU A 383 -4.21 30.81 -7.31
N GLU A 384 -4.69 32.04 -7.49
CA GLU A 384 -4.13 33.01 -8.46
C GLU A 384 -2.64 33.26 -8.22
N THR A 385 -2.24 33.40 -6.96
CA THR A 385 -0.84 33.61 -6.57
C THR A 385 0.03 32.39 -6.93
N ILE A 386 -0.48 31.19 -6.65
CA ILE A 386 0.21 29.93 -6.98
C ILE A 386 0.32 29.77 -8.50
N GLN A 387 -0.76 30.07 -9.22
CA GLN A 387 -0.81 29.99 -10.68
C GLN A 387 0.18 30.96 -11.34
N ASP A 388 0.26 32.21 -10.88
CA ASP A 388 1.22 33.20 -11.37
C ASP A 388 2.68 32.76 -11.11
N LEU A 389 2.89 31.97 -10.05
CA LEU A 389 4.19 31.45 -9.69
C LEU A 389 4.62 30.25 -10.53
N LEU A 390 3.68 29.39 -10.98
CA LEU A 390 3.96 28.17 -11.73
C LEU A 390 4.90 28.43 -12.93
N PRO A 391 4.61 29.35 -13.88
CA PRO A 391 5.52 29.61 -15.01
C PRO A 391 6.93 30.01 -14.59
N SER A 392 7.07 30.69 -13.45
CA SER A 392 8.37 31.10 -12.94
C SER A 392 9.23 29.91 -12.50
N LEU A 393 8.63 28.75 -12.22
CA LEU A 393 9.34 27.53 -11.80
C LEU A 393 10.15 26.88 -12.95
N LEU A 394 10.04 27.36 -14.19
CA LEU A 394 10.86 26.95 -15.35
C LEU A 394 11.56 28.15 -16.03
N PRO A 395 12.39 28.93 -15.34
CA PRO A 395 12.94 30.15 -15.90
C PRO A 395 13.90 29.84 -17.07
N ARG A 396 14.48 28.62 -17.14
CA ARG A 396 15.20 28.01 -18.29
C ARG A 396 15.22 26.47 -18.20
N PRO A 397 15.42 25.74 -19.32
CA PRO A 397 15.44 24.26 -19.35
C PRO A 397 16.53 23.57 -18.51
N ASN A 398 17.51 24.34 -18.02
CA ASN A 398 18.65 23.87 -17.21
C ASN A 398 18.62 24.44 -15.78
N THR A 399 17.49 24.98 -15.34
CA THR A 399 17.32 25.68 -14.04
C THR A 399 15.94 25.41 -13.46
N ARG A 400 15.80 25.40 -12.13
CA ARG A 400 14.59 25.07 -11.35
C ARG A 400 14.00 23.70 -11.69
N LEU A 401 12.69 23.61 -11.96
CA LEU A 401 12.04 22.33 -12.30
C LEU A 401 12.59 21.70 -13.59
N GLY A 402 13.30 22.47 -14.41
CA GLY A 402 13.99 21.94 -15.58
C GLY A 402 15.04 20.91 -15.17
N LEU A 403 15.61 20.96 -13.96
CA LEU A 403 16.54 19.93 -13.48
C LEU A 403 15.84 18.63 -13.04
N LEU A 404 14.52 18.66 -12.88
CA LEU A 404 13.63 17.55 -12.50
C LEU A 404 12.77 17.06 -13.67
N ASP A 405 13.13 17.47 -14.90
CA ASP A 405 12.47 17.05 -16.14
C ASP A 405 11.03 17.53 -16.35
N TYR A 406 10.68 18.66 -15.73
CA TYR A 406 9.47 19.38 -16.10
C TYR A 406 9.70 20.21 -17.37
N ASP A 407 8.70 20.24 -18.26
CA ASP A 407 8.70 21.06 -19.47
C ASP A 407 7.63 22.17 -19.44
N GLU A 408 7.77 23.14 -20.36
CA GLU A 408 6.88 24.30 -20.47
C GLU A 408 5.44 23.86 -20.73
N ALA A 409 5.24 22.82 -21.54
CA ALA A 409 3.91 22.29 -21.87
C ALA A 409 3.22 21.60 -20.66
N GLN A 410 3.96 21.00 -19.73
CA GLN A 410 3.43 20.48 -18.48
C GLN A 410 2.96 21.61 -17.57
N LEU A 411 3.76 22.66 -17.40
CA LEU A 411 3.37 23.79 -16.55
C LEU A 411 2.21 24.60 -17.14
N GLU A 412 2.19 24.83 -18.45
CA GLU A 412 1.04 25.45 -19.12
C GLU A 412 -0.25 24.64 -18.92
N ARG A 413 -0.14 23.31 -18.98
CA ARG A 413 -1.27 22.41 -18.65
C ARG A 413 -1.71 22.56 -17.19
N TYR A 414 -0.78 22.68 -16.25
CA TYR A 414 -1.13 22.86 -14.84
C TYR A 414 -1.76 24.23 -14.57
N ALA A 415 -1.28 25.29 -15.21
CA ALA A 415 -1.90 26.61 -15.14
C ALA A 415 -3.33 26.59 -15.71
N THR A 416 -3.52 25.94 -16.86
CA THR A 416 -4.85 25.74 -17.47
C THR A 416 -5.76 24.93 -16.55
N LEU A 417 -5.24 23.88 -15.89
CA LEU A 417 -5.99 23.10 -14.92
C LEU A 417 -6.43 23.94 -13.71
N CYS A 418 -5.58 24.87 -13.26
CA CYS A 418 -5.91 25.82 -12.20
C CYS A 418 -7.03 26.78 -12.63
N ASP A 419 -7.06 27.19 -13.89
CA ASP A 419 -8.14 28.02 -14.45
C ASP A 419 -9.45 27.22 -14.55
N ASP A 420 -9.41 26.06 -15.23
CA ASP A 420 -10.59 25.27 -15.56
C ASP A 420 -11.28 24.70 -14.31
N HIS A 421 -10.51 24.34 -13.28
CA HIS A 421 -11.00 23.75 -12.02
C HIS A 421 -10.72 24.61 -10.79
N GLY A 422 -10.57 25.92 -10.97
CA GLY A 422 -10.22 26.87 -9.91
C GLY A 422 -11.10 26.81 -8.65
N PRO A 423 -12.44 26.72 -8.75
CA PRO A 423 -13.32 26.58 -7.58
C PRO A 423 -13.04 25.30 -6.77
N THR A 424 -12.81 24.17 -7.44
CA THR A 424 -12.53 22.89 -6.79
C THR A 424 -11.16 22.90 -6.11
N LEU A 425 -10.13 23.41 -6.79
CA LEU A 425 -8.79 23.56 -6.22
C LEU A 425 -8.75 24.53 -5.03
N THR A 426 -9.47 25.65 -5.12
CA THR A 426 -9.59 26.59 -3.99
C THR A 426 -10.23 25.90 -2.79
N ALA A 427 -11.33 25.18 -2.99
CA ALA A 427 -11.99 24.43 -1.92
C ALA A 427 -11.13 23.27 -1.36
N ILE A 428 -10.22 22.70 -2.15
CA ILE A 428 -9.23 21.72 -1.68
C ILE A 428 -8.21 22.40 -0.77
N LEU A 429 -7.62 23.53 -1.20
CA LEU A 429 -6.66 24.29 -0.42
C LEU A 429 -7.28 24.76 0.90
N GLU A 430 -8.49 25.32 0.87
CA GLU A 430 -9.22 25.74 2.08
C GLU A 430 -9.41 24.60 3.08
N GLN A 431 -9.75 23.38 2.62
CA GLN A 431 -9.85 22.21 3.49
C GLN A 431 -8.49 21.78 4.05
N CYS A 432 -7.42 21.95 3.27
CA CYS A 432 -6.07 21.66 3.74
C CYS A 432 -5.56 22.75 4.68
N SER A 433 -6.16 23.93 4.75
CA SER A 433 -5.80 24.99 5.69
C SER A 433 -6.61 24.94 6.99
N ASP A 434 -7.67 24.13 7.05
CA ASP A 434 -8.55 24.00 8.21
C ASP A 434 -7.92 23.06 9.28
N PRO A 435 -7.55 23.57 10.47
CA PRO A 435 -6.93 22.76 11.53
C PRO A 435 -7.80 21.60 12.00
N ASP A 436 -9.12 21.77 12.04
CA ASP A 436 -10.04 20.71 12.50
C ASP A 436 -10.10 19.57 11.48
N ARG A 437 -10.01 19.90 10.19
CA ARG A 437 -9.89 18.91 9.10
C ARG A 437 -8.58 18.16 9.16
N ILE A 438 -7.47 18.85 9.43
CA ILE A 438 -6.15 18.21 9.55
C ILE A 438 -6.12 17.28 10.76
N LYS A 439 -6.69 17.67 11.90
CA LYS A 439 -6.80 16.81 13.09
C LYS A 439 -7.64 15.58 12.84
N THR A 440 -8.81 15.75 12.21
CA THR A 440 -9.66 14.62 11.80
C THR A 440 -8.87 13.69 10.88
N PHE A 441 -8.20 14.23 9.86
CA PHE A 441 -7.36 13.46 8.96
C PHE A 441 -6.23 12.72 9.70
N ALA A 442 -5.58 13.36 10.68
CA ALA A 442 -4.53 12.75 11.49
C ALA A 442 -5.06 11.57 12.32
N GLN A 443 -6.29 11.63 12.84
CA GLN A 443 -6.93 10.47 13.48
C GLN A 443 -7.05 9.30 12.50
N HIS A 444 -7.52 9.54 11.26
CA HIS A 444 -7.57 8.48 10.24
C HIS A 444 -6.19 7.91 9.90
N VAL A 445 -5.17 8.76 9.78
CA VAL A 445 -3.79 8.34 9.53
C VAL A 445 -3.25 7.51 10.69
N LEU A 446 -3.54 7.90 11.93
CA LEU A 446 -3.11 7.15 13.13
C LEU A 446 -3.77 5.77 13.17
N VAL A 447 -5.08 5.68 12.97
CA VAL A 447 -5.80 4.39 12.98
C VAL A 447 -5.31 3.49 11.84
N HIS A 448 -5.11 4.05 10.64
CA HIS A 448 -4.56 3.27 9.54
C HIS A 448 -3.13 2.81 9.85
N SER A 449 -2.30 3.65 10.47
CA SER A 449 -0.95 3.27 10.91
C SER A 449 -0.97 2.19 12.00
N LEU A 450 -1.91 2.28 12.96
CA LEU A 450 -2.13 1.29 14.02
C LEU A 450 -2.55 -0.06 13.43
N LYS A 451 -3.47 -0.07 12.46
CA LYS A 451 -3.86 -1.28 11.73
C LYS A 451 -2.65 -2.01 11.16
N HIS A 452 -1.76 -1.30 10.46
CA HIS A 452 -0.56 -1.90 9.88
C HIS A 452 0.45 -2.30 10.95
N ALA A 453 0.60 -1.54 12.02
CA ALA A 453 1.46 -1.88 13.14
C ALA A 453 1.00 -3.13 13.89
N VAL A 454 -0.28 -3.23 14.24
CA VAL A 454 -0.90 -4.43 14.84
C VAL A 454 -0.73 -5.63 13.94
N ALA A 455 -0.92 -5.46 12.62
CA ALA A 455 -0.68 -6.52 11.65
C ALA A 455 0.80 -6.96 11.60
N SER A 456 1.75 -6.02 11.63
CA SER A 456 3.18 -6.38 11.62
C SER A 456 3.58 -7.08 12.91
N TRP A 457 3.16 -6.54 14.06
CA TRP A 457 3.38 -7.14 15.38
C TRP A 457 2.84 -8.58 15.43
N ALA A 458 1.59 -8.79 15.00
CA ALA A 458 0.96 -10.11 15.01
C ALA A 458 1.68 -11.13 14.12
N ALA A 459 2.26 -10.69 12.99
CA ALA A 459 3.01 -11.58 12.11
C ALA A 459 4.43 -11.90 12.60
N GLU A 460 5.02 -11.02 13.43
CA GLU A 460 6.29 -11.31 14.11
C GLU A 460 6.08 -12.26 15.29
N TYR A 461 4.92 -12.16 15.96
CA TYR A 461 4.63 -12.90 17.17
C TYR A 461 4.00 -14.28 16.93
N SER A 462 3.11 -14.41 15.93
CA SER A 462 2.42 -15.68 15.62
C SER A 462 3.29 -16.65 14.81
N ALA A 463 3.16 -17.95 15.08
CA ALA A 463 3.82 -19.01 14.31
C ALA A 463 3.23 -19.14 12.88
N GLY A 464 1.98 -18.71 12.67
CA GLY A 464 1.33 -18.62 11.37
C GLY A 464 1.91 -17.55 10.42
N GLY A 465 2.76 -16.65 10.93
CA GLY A 465 3.41 -15.63 10.11
C GLY A 465 2.42 -14.65 9.49
N SER A 466 2.41 -14.50 8.16
CA SER A 466 1.59 -13.49 7.46
C SER A 466 0.33 -14.06 6.78
N GLU A 467 -0.17 -15.22 7.20
CA GLU A 467 -1.34 -15.89 6.58
C GLU A 467 -2.70 -15.33 7.04
N PHE A 468 -2.79 -14.01 7.23
CA PHE A 468 -3.99 -13.29 7.62
C PHE A 468 -4.10 -11.96 6.87
N GLU A 469 -5.27 -11.36 6.91
CA GLU A 469 -5.50 -10.01 6.41
C GLU A 469 -5.87 -9.09 7.58
N ALA A 470 -5.36 -7.86 7.54
CA ALA A 470 -5.70 -6.83 8.52
C ALA A 470 -6.83 -5.96 7.96
N TRP A 471 -7.79 -5.61 8.81
CA TRP A 471 -8.97 -4.83 8.47
C TRP A 471 -9.12 -3.58 9.34
N TYR A 472 -9.60 -2.52 8.71
CA TYR A 472 -10.05 -1.26 9.29
C TYR A 472 -10.95 -0.59 8.25
N ASP A 473 -12.15 -0.18 8.65
CA ASP A 473 -13.06 0.54 7.76
C ASP A 473 -12.83 2.06 7.86
N VAL A 474 -11.90 2.55 7.03
CA VAL A 474 -11.44 3.95 7.00
C VAL A 474 -12.60 4.95 6.81
N ASN A 475 -13.63 4.57 6.05
CA ASN A 475 -14.66 5.50 5.59
C ASN A 475 -15.93 5.46 6.44
N PHE A 476 -16.29 4.29 7.01
CA PHE A 476 -17.51 4.16 7.81
C PHE A 476 -17.30 4.52 9.29
N GLN A 477 -16.15 4.15 9.86
CA GLN A 477 -15.81 4.49 11.25
C GLN A 477 -15.48 6.00 11.42
N GLU A 478 -15.43 6.79 10.34
CA GLU A 478 -15.43 8.25 10.39
C GLU A 478 -16.66 8.80 11.13
N ARG A 479 -17.79 8.08 11.09
CA ARG A 479 -19.08 8.50 11.65
C ARG A 479 -19.58 7.67 12.82
N ASP A 480 -18.96 6.54 13.14
CA ASP A 480 -19.18 5.93 14.45
C ASP A 480 -18.76 6.94 15.51
N THR A 481 -19.67 7.25 16.43
CA THR A 481 -19.51 8.40 17.32
C THR A 481 -18.57 8.08 18.47
N ASP A 482 -18.45 6.80 18.83
CA ASP A 482 -17.88 6.42 20.12
C ASP A 482 -16.70 5.43 19.98
N GLN A 483 -16.76 4.48 19.04
CA GLN A 483 -15.76 3.40 18.93
C GLN A 483 -15.23 3.17 17.51
N ILE A 484 -13.99 2.68 17.44
CA ILE A 484 -13.25 2.33 16.23
C ILE A 484 -12.75 0.90 16.40
N GLU A 485 -12.94 0.05 15.39
CA GLU A 485 -12.56 -1.36 15.44
C GLU A 485 -11.46 -1.66 14.42
N LEU A 486 -10.39 -2.29 14.89
CA LEU A 486 -9.32 -2.86 14.06
C LEU A 486 -9.40 -4.39 14.10
N GLY A 487 -9.28 -5.06 12.96
CA GLY A 487 -9.39 -6.51 12.88
C GLY A 487 -8.13 -7.19 12.34
N ILE A 488 -7.78 -8.33 12.91
CA ILE A 488 -6.98 -9.35 12.22
C ILE A 488 -7.89 -10.54 11.96
N TYR A 489 -8.08 -10.90 10.70
CA TYR A 489 -8.92 -12.02 10.30
C TYR A 489 -8.17 -12.98 9.39
N ASP A 490 -8.54 -14.25 9.48
CA ASP A 490 -7.88 -15.30 8.71
C ASP A 490 -8.28 -15.24 7.24
N SER A 491 -7.30 -15.46 6.35
CA SER A 491 -7.49 -15.44 4.89
C SER A 491 -8.07 -16.75 4.31
N ILE A 492 -8.37 -17.72 5.18
CA ILE A 492 -8.90 -19.04 4.84
C ILE A 492 -10.29 -19.21 5.47
N GLN A 493 -11.27 -19.65 4.67
CA GLN A 493 -12.65 -19.89 5.12
C GLN A 493 -12.66 -20.89 6.28
N GLY A 494 -13.32 -20.53 7.38
CA GLY A 494 -13.35 -21.33 8.62
C GLY A 494 -12.11 -21.22 9.51
N GLY A 495 -11.13 -20.41 9.11
CA GLY A 495 -9.93 -20.06 9.88
C GLY A 495 -8.72 -20.97 9.62
N ALA A 496 -7.55 -20.35 9.51
CA ALA A 496 -6.25 -20.99 9.64
C ALA A 496 -5.87 -21.20 11.13
N GLY A 497 -6.56 -20.51 12.04
CA GLY A 497 -6.29 -20.47 13.47
C GLY A 497 -5.37 -19.33 13.90
N VAL A 498 -4.98 -18.44 12.98
CA VAL A 498 -4.00 -17.37 13.25
C VAL A 498 -4.61 -16.29 14.15
N SER A 499 -5.84 -15.87 13.85
CA SER A 499 -6.58 -14.91 14.68
C SER A 499 -6.76 -15.41 16.12
N LYS A 500 -7.00 -16.72 16.28
CA LYS A 500 -7.08 -17.36 17.60
C LYS A 500 -5.72 -17.42 18.29
N GLU A 501 -4.66 -17.80 17.57
CA GLU A 501 -3.30 -17.81 18.10
C GLU A 501 -2.90 -16.42 18.61
N ILE A 502 -3.14 -15.38 17.82
CA ILE A 502 -2.89 -13.98 18.22
C ILE A 502 -3.67 -13.63 19.48
N PHE A 503 -4.95 -14.01 19.56
CA PHE A 503 -5.76 -13.76 20.75
C PHE A 503 -5.23 -14.49 22.00
N ASP A 504 -4.88 -15.76 21.88
CA ASP A 504 -4.28 -16.55 22.96
C ASP A 504 -2.92 -15.96 23.40
N ASP A 505 -2.13 -15.44 22.46
CA ASP A 505 -0.84 -14.79 22.70
C ASP A 505 -0.99 -13.46 23.45
N ILE A 506 -1.99 -12.64 23.10
CA ILE A 506 -2.32 -11.38 23.81
C ILE A 506 -2.64 -11.64 25.29
N GLN A 507 -3.31 -12.77 25.58
CA GLN A 507 -3.60 -13.16 26.96
C GLN A 507 -2.35 -13.61 27.73
N ALA A 508 -1.32 -14.09 27.03
CA ALA A 508 -0.13 -14.69 27.61
C ALA A 508 1.03 -13.71 27.79
N ILE A 509 1.05 -12.59 27.07
CA ILE A 509 2.12 -11.59 27.16
C ILE A 509 2.06 -10.75 28.45
N ASP A 510 3.23 -10.35 28.93
CA ASP A 510 3.37 -9.45 30.06
C ASP A 510 2.82 -8.06 29.74
N ASN A 511 2.36 -7.34 30.77
CA ASN A 511 1.93 -5.94 30.65
C ASN A 511 3.01 -5.09 29.95
N ASP A 512 2.58 -4.12 29.14
CA ASP A 512 3.38 -3.24 28.28
C ASP A 512 4.01 -3.89 27.02
N THR A 513 4.12 -5.22 26.93
CA THR A 513 4.75 -5.90 25.77
C THR A 513 4.02 -5.61 24.46
N LEU A 514 2.69 -5.56 24.48
CA LEU A 514 1.86 -5.26 23.32
C LEU A 514 2.09 -3.84 22.82
N LEU A 515 2.03 -2.86 23.74
CA LEU A 515 2.19 -1.44 23.41
C LEU A 515 3.56 -1.14 22.81
N THR A 516 4.62 -1.62 23.47
CA THR A 516 5.99 -1.47 22.98
C THR A 516 6.20 -2.22 21.65
N GLY A 517 5.61 -3.41 21.51
CA GLY A 517 5.66 -4.20 20.27
C GLY A 517 5.02 -3.47 19.08
N ILE A 518 3.87 -2.83 19.28
CA ILE A 518 3.19 -2.00 18.27
C ILE A 518 4.02 -0.74 17.97
N GLY A 519 4.54 -0.07 19.00
CA GLY A 519 5.40 1.11 18.84
C GLY A 519 6.65 0.85 18.02
N ALA A 520 7.28 -0.32 18.20
CA ALA A 520 8.45 -0.74 17.44
C ALA A 520 8.18 -0.84 15.93
N GLN A 521 6.94 -1.13 15.49
CA GLN A 521 6.60 -1.25 14.06
C GLN A 521 6.64 0.09 13.31
N GLY A 522 6.50 1.21 14.03
CA GLY A 522 6.68 2.56 13.46
C GLY A 522 8.16 2.95 13.30
N CYS A 523 9.07 2.26 13.99
CA CYS A 523 10.48 2.55 13.88
C CYS A 523 11.07 2.03 12.56
N CYS A 524 11.84 2.87 11.87
CA CYS A 524 12.38 2.57 10.55
C CYS A 524 13.90 2.64 10.55
N HIS A 525 14.58 1.52 10.27
CA HIS A 525 16.03 1.44 10.16
C HIS A 525 16.55 2.31 9.00
N ILE A 526 15.81 2.36 7.89
CA ILE A 526 16.13 3.26 6.77
C ILE A 526 16.09 4.73 7.22
N GLY A 527 15.04 5.13 7.94
CA GLY A 527 14.88 6.50 8.45
C GLY A 527 15.97 6.87 9.47
N ALA A 528 16.29 5.97 10.40
CA ALA A 528 17.37 6.16 11.37
C ALA A 528 18.74 6.27 10.68
N THR A 529 18.97 5.45 9.64
CA THR A 529 20.18 5.52 8.82
C THR A 529 20.30 6.87 8.13
N GLU A 530 19.20 7.37 7.55
CA GLU A 530 19.15 8.65 6.82
C GLU A 530 19.41 9.84 7.74
N GLU A 531 18.78 9.88 8.91
CA GLU A 531 18.99 10.96 9.89
C GLU A 531 20.39 10.96 10.49
N THR A 532 20.91 9.76 10.81
CA THR A 532 22.29 9.62 11.30
C THR A 532 23.27 10.11 10.24
N LEU A 533 23.06 9.71 8.98
CA LEU A 533 23.89 10.14 7.87
C LEU A 533 23.84 11.65 7.65
N LEU A 534 22.65 12.26 7.63
CA LEU A 534 22.49 13.71 7.49
C LEU A 534 23.20 14.47 8.62
N THR A 535 23.03 14.01 9.86
CA THR A 535 23.70 14.59 11.04
C THR A 535 25.22 14.53 10.90
N VAL A 536 25.76 13.38 10.49
CA VAL A 536 27.21 13.21 10.28
C VAL A 536 27.73 14.06 9.11
N LEU A 537 27.00 14.13 7.99
CA LEU A 537 27.39 14.94 6.84
C LEU A 537 27.44 16.44 7.16
N ARG A 538 26.55 16.90 8.06
CA ARG A 538 26.46 18.29 8.53
C ARG A 538 27.54 18.62 9.57
N ASP A 539 27.74 17.75 10.55
CA ASP A 539 28.58 18.06 11.71
C ASP A 539 30.08 17.99 11.39
N TYR A 540 30.46 17.32 10.31
CA TYR A 540 31.85 17.09 9.93
C TYR A 540 32.17 17.60 8.52
N SER A 541 33.41 18.03 8.31
CA SER A 541 33.86 18.46 6.97
C SER A 541 33.95 17.27 6.01
N GLY A 542 33.65 17.50 4.74
CA GLY A 542 33.79 16.46 3.70
C GLY A 542 35.21 15.88 3.58
N GLU A 543 36.25 16.64 3.95
CA GLU A 543 37.63 16.11 4.01
C GLU A 543 37.79 15.10 5.13
N TYR A 544 37.29 15.42 6.33
CA TYR A 544 37.31 14.52 7.47
C TYR A 544 36.50 13.25 7.19
N LEU A 545 35.33 13.37 6.56
CA LEU A 545 34.47 12.22 6.26
C LEU A 545 35.11 11.27 5.23
N PHE A 546 35.79 11.82 4.22
CA PHE A 546 36.58 11.02 3.28
C PHE A 546 37.72 10.28 3.99
N ASP A 547 38.50 10.98 4.81
CA ASP A 547 39.59 10.39 5.59
C ASP A 547 39.07 9.32 6.57
N LEU A 548 37.90 9.56 7.19
CA LEU A 548 37.22 8.62 8.08
C LEU A 548 36.92 7.30 7.34
N VAL A 549 36.34 7.35 6.14
CA VAL A 549 36.03 6.15 5.34
C VAL A 549 37.31 5.39 4.96
N GLU A 550 38.34 6.09 4.47
CA GLU A 550 39.65 5.51 4.12
C GLU A 550 40.34 4.84 5.32
N MET A 551 40.30 5.47 6.49
CA MET A 551 40.85 4.91 7.73
C MET A 551 40.04 3.71 8.23
N THR A 552 38.72 3.72 8.05
CA THR A 552 37.85 2.62 8.46
C THR A 552 38.10 1.38 7.61
N ALA A 553 38.30 1.56 6.29
CA ALA A 553 38.67 0.49 5.36
C ALA A 553 40.02 -0.17 5.71
N SER A 554 40.91 0.55 6.39
CA SER A 554 42.27 0.10 6.70
C SER A 554 42.51 -0.35 8.15
N THR A 555 41.68 0.04 9.13
CA THR A 555 41.91 -0.26 10.56
C THR A 555 40.73 -0.88 11.33
N GLY A 556 39.50 -0.87 10.81
CA GLY A 556 38.37 -1.64 11.35
C GLY A 556 37.77 -1.22 12.71
N THR A 557 38.40 -0.35 13.51
CA THR A 557 37.99 -0.15 14.94
C THR A 557 37.74 1.28 15.43
N HIS A 558 37.93 2.34 14.63
CA HIS A 558 37.83 3.73 15.13
C HIS A 558 36.61 4.56 14.68
N SER A 559 35.75 4.08 13.78
CA SER A 559 34.64 4.90 13.23
C SER A 559 33.31 4.84 14.00
N SER A 560 33.24 4.08 15.09
CA SER A 560 31.97 3.84 15.78
C SER A 560 31.51 5.00 16.67
N SER A 561 32.41 5.84 17.19
CA SER A 561 32.04 6.85 18.19
C SER A 561 31.29 8.04 17.60
N ASP A 562 31.72 8.55 16.45
CA ASP A 562 31.08 9.71 15.81
C ASP A 562 29.70 9.34 15.25
N LEU A 563 29.60 8.18 14.61
CA LEU A 563 28.32 7.63 14.15
C LEU A 563 27.37 7.36 15.32
N ARG A 564 27.88 6.87 16.46
CA ARG A 564 27.09 6.65 17.67
C ARG A 564 26.61 7.96 18.26
N ALA A 565 27.48 8.97 18.33
CA ALA A 565 27.10 10.29 18.84
C ALA A 565 25.99 10.93 17.99
N ALA A 566 26.07 10.81 16.66
CA ALA A 566 25.02 11.27 15.76
C ALA A 566 23.73 10.44 15.84
N TYR A 567 23.82 9.15 16.18
CA TYR A 567 22.67 8.30 16.41
C TYR A 567 21.98 8.62 17.75
N ASP A 568 22.75 8.87 18.79
CA ASP A 568 22.23 9.13 20.13
C ASP A 568 21.50 10.50 20.22
N THR A 569 21.58 11.36 19.19
CA THR A 569 20.78 12.60 19.07
C THR A 569 19.42 12.39 18.41
N LEU A 570 19.15 11.18 17.88
CA LEU A 570 17.88 10.85 17.28
C LEU A 570 16.75 10.91 18.32
N GLY A 571 15.61 11.48 17.93
CA GLY A 571 14.46 11.66 18.82
C GLY A 571 13.63 10.39 19.03
N ALA A 572 12.47 10.56 19.69
CA ALA A 572 11.54 9.48 20.02
C ALA A 572 11.11 8.61 18.83
N ASP A 573 11.12 9.17 17.61
CA ASP A 573 10.78 8.48 16.35
C ASP A 573 11.65 7.21 16.09
N TYR A 574 12.77 7.05 16.79
CA TYR A 574 13.74 5.94 16.58
C TYR A 574 14.10 5.18 17.86
N ARG A 575 13.36 5.39 18.97
CA ARG A 575 13.72 4.89 20.31
C ARG A 575 13.77 3.36 20.47
N HIS A 576 13.08 2.61 19.59
CA HIS A 576 13.08 1.14 19.62
C HIS A 576 14.08 0.52 18.65
N ILE A 577 14.96 1.32 18.04
CA ILE A 577 16.01 0.83 17.15
C ILE A 577 17.32 0.75 17.90
N ASP A 578 18.05 -0.34 17.70
CA ASP A 578 19.41 -0.47 18.17
C ASP A 578 20.41 0.07 17.16
N PHE A 579 21.39 0.83 17.66
CA PHE A 579 22.47 1.37 16.82
C PHE A 579 23.25 0.26 16.09
N GLU A 580 23.35 -0.93 16.66
CA GLU A 580 24.08 -2.05 16.06
C GLU A 580 23.46 -2.51 14.74
N ASP A 581 22.15 -2.35 14.55
CA ASP A 581 21.45 -2.66 13.29
C ASP A 581 21.60 -1.55 12.26
N VAL A 582 21.70 -0.29 12.72
CA VAL A 582 21.81 0.91 11.88
C VAL A 582 23.25 1.16 11.43
N GLN A 583 24.24 0.85 12.28
CA GLN A 583 25.65 1.14 12.02
C GLN A 583 26.16 0.57 10.68
N PRO A 584 25.89 -0.69 10.30
CA PRO A 584 26.35 -1.24 9.03
C PRO A 584 25.74 -0.50 7.83
N LEU A 585 24.48 -0.10 7.92
CA LEU A 585 23.76 0.63 6.86
C LEU A 585 24.32 2.05 6.69
N VAL A 586 24.54 2.76 7.81
CA VAL A 586 25.16 4.10 7.81
C VAL A 586 26.56 4.04 7.24
N ARG A 587 27.39 3.08 7.65
CA ARG A 587 28.76 2.90 7.10
C ARG A 587 28.74 2.67 5.59
N ARG A 588 27.83 1.82 5.11
CA ARG A 588 27.71 1.53 3.68
C ARG A 588 27.28 2.77 2.88
N ARG A 589 26.29 3.52 3.37
CA ARG A 589 25.86 4.77 2.71
C ARG A 589 26.96 5.83 2.77
N LEU A 590 27.61 6.00 3.92
CA LEU A 590 28.73 6.94 4.10
C LEU A 590 29.88 6.64 3.12
N ALA A 591 30.24 5.37 2.93
CA ALA A 591 31.25 4.97 1.96
C ALA A 591 30.86 5.30 0.50
N SER A 592 29.56 5.30 0.18
CA SER A 592 29.05 5.69 -1.13
C SER A 592 29.13 7.21 -1.34
N VAL A 593 28.61 8.00 -0.39
CA VAL A 593 28.58 9.47 -0.50
C VAL A 593 29.97 10.10 -0.32
N ALA A 594 30.88 9.41 0.36
CA ALA A 594 32.27 9.82 0.52
C ALA A 594 33.24 8.97 -0.33
N GLU A 595 32.79 8.41 -1.47
CA GLU A 595 33.67 7.65 -2.38
C GLU A 595 34.87 8.49 -2.87
N THR A 596 34.67 9.80 -3.03
CA THR A 596 35.74 10.73 -3.36
C THR A 596 35.68 11.97 -2.47
N GLN A 597 36.81 12.64 -2.28
CA GLN A 597 36.88 13.89 -1.51
C GLN A 597 35.99 14.99 -2.11
N GLU A 598 35.76 14.99 -3.43
CA GLU A 598 34.86 15.94 -4.11
C GLU A 598 33.40 15.66 -3.76
N LEU A 599 32.98 14.39 -3.80
CA LEU A 599 31.63 13.96 -3.43
C LEU A 599 31.35 14.25 -1.95
N ALA A 600 32.28 13.90 -1.06
CA ALA A 600 32.12 14.14 0.37
C ALA A 600 31.92 15.63 0.69
N ARG A 601 32.69 16.52 0.02
CA ARG A 601 32.51 17.98 0.17
C ARG A 601 31.16 18.46 -0.40
N PHE A 602 30.72 17.89 -1.51
CA PHE A 602 29.42 18.22 -2.10
C PHE A 602 28.27 17.79 -1.18
N TYR A 603 28.24 16.54 -0.72
CA TYR A 603 27.18 16.02 0.15
C TYR A 603 27.11 16.69 1.52
N ALA A 604 28.24 17.13 2.08
CA ALA A 604 28.23 17.96 3.29
C ALA A 604 27.45 19.28 3.05
N VAL A 605 27.65 19.92 1.89
CA VAL A 605 26.89 21.13 1.52
C VAL A 605 25.42 20.83 1.25
N VAL A 606 25.09 19.68 0.66
CA VAL A 606 23.68 19.28 0.44
C VAL A 606 23.00 19.01 1.79
N ALA A 607 23.67 18.39 2.76
CA ALA A 607 23.14 18.14 4.10
C ALA A 607 22.91 19.46 4.88
N ASP A 608 23.85 20.41 4.79
CA ASP A 608 23.67 21.75 5.36
C ASP A 608 22.43 22.47 4.78
N GLU A 609 22.25 22.40 3.46
CA GLU A 609 21.09 23.00 2.80
C GLU A 609 19.79 22.26 3.15
N TYR A 610 19.82 20.93 3.27
CA TYR A 610 18.67 20.15 3.69
C TYR A 610 18.13 20.63 5.04
N ASP A 611 19.00 20.80 6.03
CA ASP A 611 18.61 21.28 7.36
C ASP A 611 18.11 22.72 7.32
N ALA A 612 18.76 23.61 6.56
CA ALA A 612 18.30 24.99 6.40
C ALA A 612 16.91 25.08 5.73
N VAL A 613 16.65 24.22 4.75
CA VAL A 613 15.35 24.10 4.08
C VAL A 613 14.31 23.54 5.04
N ARG A 614 14.63 22.49 5.81
CA ARG A 614 13.72 21.92 6.81
C ARG A 614 13.28 22.97 7.82
N ASP A 615 14.23 23.75 8.33
CA ASP A 615 13.96 24.79 9.33
C ASP A 615 13.13 25.93 8.75
N ARG A 616 13.28 26.23 7.46
CA ARG A 616 12.50 27.25 6.75
C ARG A 616 11.08 26.79 6.42
N LEU A 617 10.93 25.61 5.82
CA LEU A 617 9.65 25.13 5.32
C LEU A 617 8.77 24.50 6.41
N LYS A 618 9.35 24.18 7.58
CA LYS A 618 8.64 23.49 8.67
C LYS A 618 7.96 22.19 8.23
N ARG A 619 8.52 21.50 7.23
CA ARG A 619 8.11 20.18 6.73
C ARG A 619 9.33 19.38 6.31
N THR A 620 9.17 18.10 6.00
CA THR A 620 10.30 17.28 5.52
C THR A 620 10.69 17.72 4.10
N PRO A 621 11.94 18.19 3.88
CA PRO A 621 12.38 18.57 2.54
C PRO A 621 12.38 17.38 1.58
N ARG A 622 11.86 17.61 0.39
CA ARG A 622 11.87 16.70 -0.74
C ARG A 622 13.04 17.04 -1.69
N PRO A 623 13.40 16.14 -2.63
CA PRO A 623 14.47 16.42 -3.59
C PRO A 623 14.29 17.75 -4.33
N VAL A 624 13.06 18.10 -4.68
CA VAL A 624 12.74 19.38 -5.34
C VAL A 624 13.13 20.59 -4.50
N ASP A 625 12.86 20.59 -3.20
CA ASP A 625 13.16 21.73 -2.32
C ASP A 625 14.67 21.95 -2.21
N VAL A 626 15.44 20.87 -2.09
CA VAL A 626 16.89 20.93 -1.94
C VAL A 626 17.57 21.31 -3.26
N VAL A 627 17.07 20.85 -4.40
CA VAL A 627 17.57 21.29 -5.72
C VAL A 627 17.40 22.79 -5.89
N PHE A 628 16.24 23.34 -5.52
CA PHE A 628 16.00 24.78 -5.57
C PHE A 628 16.91 25.55 -4.61
N ALA A 629 17.08 25.05 -3.38
CA ALA A 629 18.00 25.66 -2.41
C ALA A 629 19.44 25.70 -2.90
N LEU A 630 19.92 24.62 -3.53
CA LEU A 630 21.24 24.55 -4.13
C LEU A 630 21.40 25.52 -5.31
N GLU A 631 20.33 25.78 -6.07
CA GLU A 631 20.35 26.78 -7.14
C GLU A 631 20.42 28.21 -6.60
N ASP A 632 19.68 28.50 -5.53
CA ASP A 632 19.69 29.80 -4.85
C ASP A 632 21.01 30.03 -4.06
N ARG A 633 21.75 28.95 -3.77
CA ARG A 633 22.97 29.01 -2.96
C ARG A 633 24.12 29.69 -3.70
N THR A 634 24.78 30.61 -2.99
CA THR A 634 26.10 31.10 -3.41
C THR A 634 27.19 30.16 -2.96
N PHE A 635 27.77 29.38 -3.89
CA PHE A 635 28.90 28.50 -3.60
C PHE A 635 30.22 29.28 -3.43
N PHE A 636 30.69 29.40 -2.19
CA PHE A 636 31.99 30.01 -1.89
C PHE A 636 33.18 29.07 -2.20
N ASP A 637 33.02 27.75 -2.02
CA ASP A 637 34.02 26.77 -2.46
C ASP A 637 33.88 26.48 -3.95
N THR A 638 34.89 26.86 -4.73
CA THR A 638 34.94 26.63 -6.18
C THR A 638 34.88 25.16 -6.56
N ARG A 639 35.35 24.24 -5.69
CA ARG A 639 35.34 22.79 -5.94
C ARG A 639 33.93 22.22 -5.84
N VAL A 640 33.18 22.65 -4.83
CA VAL A 640 31.76 22.30 -4.69
C VAL A 640 30.95 22.87 -5.85
N ARG A 641 31.20 24.13 -6.24
CA ARG A 641 30.55 24.76 -7.40
C ARG A 641 30.78 23.96 -8.68
N GLN A 642 32.01 23.54 -8.96
CA GLN A 642 32.32 22.71 -10.14
C GLN A 642 31.61 21.36 -10.11
N THR A 643 31.46 20.76 -8.93
CA THR A 643 30.75 19.49 -8.75
C THR A 643 29.25 19.66 -8.98
N TYR A 644 28.65 20.72 -8.43
CA TYR A 644 27.27 21.11 -8.71
C TYR A 644 27.05 21.35 -10.21
N GLU A 645 27.89 22.19 -10.85
CA GLU A 645 27.81 22.47 -12.28
C GLU A 645 27.94 21.19 -13.13
N ARG A 646 28.76 20.22 -12.70
CA ARG A 646 28.89 18.92 -13.37
C ARG A 646 27.59 18.11 -13.32
N PHE A 647 26.93 18.07 -12.16
CA PHE A 647 25.69 17.30 -11.98
C PHE A 647 24.47 17.99 -12.58
N ALA A 648 24.40 19.32 -12.54
CA ALA A 648 23.31 20.10 -13.11
C ALA A 648 23.36 20.19 -14.65
N ASN A 649 24.50 19.90 -15.27
CA ASN A 649 24.69 20.12 -16.71
C ASN A 649 24.20 18.95 -17.57
N ARG A 650 22.98 19.11 -18.12
CA ARG A 650 22.35 18.23 -19.13
C ARG A 650 23.16 18.03 -20.42
N ARG A 651 24.18 18.85 -20.70
CA ARG A 651 24.97 18.81 -21.96
C ARG A 651 26.33 18.12 -21.84
N SER A 652 26.64 17.49 -20.71
CA SER A 652 27.87 16.70 -20.60
C SER A 652 27.80 15.51 -21.57
N GLN A 653 28.91 15.20 -22.26
CA GLN A 653 28.98 14.43 -23.52
C GLN A 653 28.53 12.95 -23.47
N ARG A 654 27.79 12.51 -22.45
CA ARG A 654 27.37 11.10 -22.27
C ARG A 654 25.92 10.88 -21.84
N ARG A 655 25.14 11.90 -21.44
CA ARG A 655 23.78 11.73 -20.90
C ARG A 655 22.87 12.90 -21.28
N ASP A 656 21.60 12.59 -21.53
CA ASP A 656 20.55 13.58 -21.88
C ASP A 656 19.84 14.16 -20.64
N ILE A 657 20.18 13.69 -19.42
CA ILE A 657 19.48 14.00 -18.16
C ILE A 657 20.46 14.54 -17.11
N SER A 658 19.98 15.46 -16.25
CA SER A 658 20.71 16.00 -15.09
C SER A 658 20.87 14.91 -14.02
N GLU A 659 22.07 14.73 -13.47
CA GLU A 659 22.30 13.80 -12.35
C GLU A 659 21.96 14.44 -10.99
N LEU A 660 21.75 15.76 -10.94
CA LEU A 660 21.61 16.47 -9.67
C LEU A 660 20.46 15.93 -8.81
N ALA A 661 19.32 15.63 -9.41
CA ALA A 661 18.15 15.09 -8.71
C ALA A 661 18.48 13.74 -8.06
N GLU A 662 19.02 12.80 -8.85
CA GLU A 662 19.46 11.49 -8.38
C GLU A 662 20.49 11.62 -7.24
N ARG A 663 21.43 12.58 -7.32
CA ARG A 663 22.41 12.81 -6.25
C ARG A 663 21.76 13.36 -4.99
N VAL A 664 20.87 14.32 -5.10
CA VAL A 664 20.14 14.85 -3.93
C VAL A 664 19.26 13.76 -3.30
N GLU A 665 18.68 12.87 -4.11
CA GLU A 665 17.90 11.71 -3.67
C GLU A 665 18.71 10.72 -2.80
N GLU A 666 20.03 10.63 -2.99
CA GLU A 666 20.89 9.72 -2.19
C GLU A 666 20.94 10.08 -0.69
N ILE A 667 20.72 11.36 -0.33
CA ILE A 667 20.76 11.82 1.07
C ILE A 667 19.44 12.41 1.59
N THR A 668 18.47 12.68 0.72
CA THR A 668 17.13 13.09 1.16
C THR A 668 16.37 11.89 1.73
N LYS A 669 15.44 12.17 2.65
CA LYS A 669 14.65 11.12 3.29
C LYS A 669 13.74 10.43 2.30
N GLN A 670 13.88 9.11 2.21
CA GLN A 670 13.02 8.27 1.38
C GLN A 670 11.78 7.83 2.16
N CYS A 671 11.91 7.65 3.48
CA CYS A 671 10.81 7.32 4.37
C CYS A 671 10.30 8.57 5.11
N ILE A 672 9.49 9.39 4.40
CA ILE A 672 8.80 10.55 4.97
C ILE A 672 7.64 10.09 5.86
N HIS A 673 6.78 9.24 5.30
CA HIS A 673 5.52 8.79 5.90
C HIS A 673 5.64 7.35 6.41
N ALA A 674 5.79 6.40 5.49
CA ALA A 674 6.07 5.00 5.76
C ALA A 674 6.84 4.36 4.60
N CYS A 675 7.53 3.25 4.85
CA CYS A 675 8.22 2.47 3.83
C CYS A 675 8.15 0.96 4.16
N PRO A 676 8.60 0.06 3.25
CA PRO A 676 8.54 -1.38 3.48
C PRO A 676 9.32 -1.92 4.69
N ASP A 677 10.20 -1.10 5.27
CA ASP A 677 10.99 -1.40 6.46
C ASP A 677 10.25 -1.06 7.77
N CYS A 678 9.12 -0.34 7.69
CA CYS A 678 8.27 -0.06 8.85
C CYS A 678 6.81 -0.49 8.57
N LEU A 679 5.91 0.46 8.31
CA LEU A 679 4.46 0.19 8.25
C LEU A 679 3.98 -0.40 6.92
N LYS A 680 4.74 -0.33 5.82
CA LYS A 680 4.22 -0.72 4.50
C LYS A 680 4.34 -2.24 4.27
N ARG A 681 3.22 -2.99 4.39
CA ARG A 681 3.17 -4.43 4.09
C ARG A 681 2.73 -4.74 2.66
N HIS A 682 3.29 -5.80 2.07
CA HIS A 682 2.88 -6.29 0.72
C HIS A 682 1.57 -7.09 0.75
N SER A 683 1.19 -7.65 1.90
CA SER A 683 0.01 -8.50 2.10
C SER A 683 -1.29 -7.72 2.31
N CYS A 684 -1.24 -6.39 2.42
CA CYS A 684 -2.43 -5.54 2.40
C CYS A 684 -2.87 -5.37 0.92
N THR A 685 -3.59 -6.38 0.44
CA THR A 685 -3.93 -6.68 -0.95
C THR A 685 -4.75 -5.55 -1.62
N HIS A 686 -4.06 -4.60 -2.26
CA HIS A 686 -4.58 -3.60 -3.21
C HIS A 686 -5.44 -2.48 -2.65
N GLN A 687 -4.74 -1.60 -1.95
CA GLN A 687 -5.19 -0.29 -1.52
C GLN A 687 -4.94 0.78 -2.60
N TYR A 688 -5.72 1.86 -2.60
CA TYR A 688 -5.57 2.98 -3.54
C TYR A 688 -4.13 3.54 -3.57
N ARG A 689 -3.66 4.12 -4.69
CA ARG A 689 -2.26 4.61 -4.79
C ARG A 689 -1.87 5.61 -3.70
N TYR A 690 -2.80 6.42 -3.20
CA TYR A 690 -2.55 7.34 -2.08
C TYR A 690 -2.65 6.72 -0.69
N GLN A 691 -3.18 5.51 -0.51
CA GLN A 691 -3.36 4.95 0.85
C GLN A 691 -2.02 4.73 1.56
N GLU A 692 -0.92 4.59 0.83
CA GLU A 692 0.44 4.63 1.39
C GLU A 692 0.79 5.99 2.02
N GLN A 693 0.25 7.09 1.49
CA GLN A 693 0.38 8.44 2.04
C GLN A 693 -0.52 8.67 3.27
N MET A 694 -1.41 7.70 3.57
CA MET A 694 -2.25 7.69 4.77
C MET A 694 -1.62 6.87 5.92
N LEU A 695 -0.37 6.45 5.77
CA LEU A 695 0.42 5.90 6.87
C LEU A 695 1.37 7.00 7.35
N ASP A 696 1.54 7.20 8.65
CA ASP A 696 2.62 8.06 9.15
C ASP A 696 3.25 7.45 10.39
N ARG A 697 4.49 7.01 10.21
CA ARG A 697 5.26 6.33 11.26
C ARG A 697 5.56 7.25 12.44
N ARG A 698 5.77 8.55 12.20
CA ARG A 698 6.12 9.51 13.26
C ARG A 698 4.89 9.79 14.11
N LEU A 699 3.72 9.92 13.48
CA LEU A 699 2.46 10.05 14.20
C LEU A 699 2.24 8.84 15.11
N LEU A 700 2.41 7.61 14.59
CA LEU A 700 2.32 6.39 15.37
C LEU A 700 3.33 6.36 16.53
N THR A 701 4.64 6.43 16.24
CA THR A 701 5.68 6.26 17.26
C THR A 701 5.61 7.32 18.36
N ARG A 702 5.27 8.58 18.01
CA ARG A 702 5.08 9.64 19.01
C ARG A 702 3.84 9.43 19.86
N SER A 703 2.74 8.96 19.26
CA SER A 703 1.51 8.62 20.00
C SER A 703 1.78 7.51 21.00
N ILE A 704 2.42 6.42 20.58
CA ILE A 704 2.82 5.33 21.48
C ILE A 704 3.80 5.82 22.55
N ALA A 705 4.72 6.72 22.21
CA ALA A 705 5.65 7.29 23.18
C ALA A 705 4.98 8.11 24.27
N ALA A 706 4.00 8.94 23.92
CA ALA A 706 3.22 9.68 24.91
C ALA A 706 2.45 8.75 25.87
N LEU A 707 2.00 7.58 25.39
CA LEU A 707 1.33 6.60 26.24
C LEU A 707 2.29 5.88 27.19
N GLU A 708 3.50 5.56 26.74
CA GLU A 708 4.51 4.93 27.60
C GLU A 708 5.09 5.89 28.66
N GLU A 709 5.19 7.19 28.36
CA GLU A 709 5.69 8.20 29.31
C GLU A 709 4.68 8.58 30.41
N ASN A 710 3.40 8.23 30.23
CA ASN A 710 2.33 8.48 31.20
C ASN A 710 2.16 7.38 32.27
N ASN A 711 2.96 6.30 32.20
CA ASN A 711 3.15 5.29 33.26
C ASN A 711 4.25 5.70 34.25
#